data_AF-A0A4R1RNW7-F1
#
_entry.id   AF-A0A4R1RNW7-F1
#
_cell.length_a   1.000
_cell.length_b   1.000
_cell.length_c   1.000
_cell.angle_alpha   90.00
_cell.angle_beta   90.00
_cell.angle_gamma   90.00
#
_symmetry.space_group_name_H-M   'P 1'
#
loop_
_entity.id
_entity.type
_entity.pdbx_description
1 polymer ?
#
loop_
_entity_poly.entity_id
_entity_poly.type
_entity_poly.pdbx_seq_one_letter_code
_entity_poly.pdbx_strand_id
1 'polypeptide(L)'
;MKNINLAIVILIFSINSYAIDTTVNAILSSNQQSKAAKANETVTYSFEIKNVTNEEQHFKIHIKNPRTLACKVTLLDSVVSIKGNQIYKGKFLMQISDRIPVGGQESSFLIVENKANKQVENLEFITVRYKPHPFLFVTDTILEEAKEKAKNAAWAKQNLESLVAFANTYKVPERKIVDLPRNTLRWKSLAYNAADSEKAFKVLLAYKLTENKAYLDKVVQLVKEVTDPEKGYLSIGAATTGVQVHEGNFFMYLAAVCDILYGEDILSEKERLNIENTMHYYLEQDRSHMSPIGIMNHQAGANIGSVVTSLFLQDISTLNHFVESDGGLFDQMAKGIMPDGWWFEGTPGYCYLVTERFSLVAQAFENYGWDLYDRRLPARYKSKDFENAKEGFTGMKFDIWGPTGSTTRGLKEMVLAYIPMMDEHANLIPNNDGTLAKPADFYELAYRHYKKDELAWVLSHSERDSWLALLYGVVELPTVKDPRSESEYVSNVGLVALRSQLNSENPEDQIQAYFKFGTHGGWHGHLDRTGMTALNRYGHKYFGTEMVWFGYGHAGYKECVQASATHNMVVVDGLQQEAVPSEQILFHKGELMQASVVQTNARWRMIPIFNRDVFPPWNDFDYDADFEPVLQRRLSVVTGDYVVIADYMKAPQTHTYDWMLHPVGFKSIEGAKIKGALMPKLSEDSNSQYKYFTNAQWYQSKNGTKAMFQEDEMKLDVHTVWPKKAEVLTATYPNGGNQRDIRNNPNRATYGVRLKGKEAQFLNVLEPYKDKSSIIKIESNSLNELTVFLNDGRKQIISIKNIKQDDIQVTIKEYINNKLVNSEEATIN
;
A
#
# COMPACT_ATOMS: atom_id res chain seq x y z
N MET A 1 -42.96 -3.47 -51.36
CA MET A 1 -42.22 -4.34 -50.43
C MET A 1 -40.73 -4.08 -50.58
N LYS A 2 -40.14 -3.39 -49.60
CA LYS A 2 -38.76 -3.48 -49.07
C LYS A 2 -38.46 -2.18 -48.34
N ASN A 3 -38.68 -2.19 -47.03
CA ASN A 3 -38.20 -1.15 -46.11
C ASN A 3 -36.71 -1.35 -45.89
N ILE A 4 -35.92 -0.31 -46.15
CA ILE A 4 -34.52 -0.21 -45.77
C ILE A 4 -34.47 0.75 -44.59
N ASN A 5 -34.10 0.22 -43.42
CA ASN A 5 -33.80 0.99 -42.22
C ASN A 5 -32.45 1.70 -42.39
N LEU A 6 -32.46 3.03 -42.42
CA LEU A 6 -31.26 3.86 -42.39
C LEU A 6 -30.99 4.25 -40.92
N ALA A 7 -30.00 3.62 -40.30
CA ALA A 7 -29.49 4.00 -38.99
C ALA A 7 -28.65 5.28 -39.13
N ILE A 8 -29.07 6.35 -38.47
CA ILE A 8 -28.34 7.62 -38.37
C ILE A 8 -27.19 7.43 -37.38
N VAL A 9 -25.96 7.36 -37.90
CA VAL A 9 -24.72 7.45 -37.12
C VAL A 9 -24.37 8.93 -36.99
N ILE A 10 -24.53 9.49 -35.78
CA ILE A 10 -24.01 10.83 -35.46
C ILE A 10 -22.53 10.68 -35.10
N LEU A 11 -21.65 10.92 -36.07
CA LEU A 11 -20.23 11.16 -35.85
C LEU A 11 -20.05 12.59 -35.31
N ILE A 12 -19.75 12.72 -34.01
CA ILE A 12 -19.26 13.97 -33.44
C ILE A 12 -17.76 14.05 -33.76
N PHE A 13 -17.42 14.83 -34.78
CA PHE A 13 -16.04 15.26 -35.02
C PHE A 13 -15.70 16.35 -34.00
N SER A 14 -14.80 16.04 -33.05
CA SER A 14 -14.11 17.02 -32.23
C SER A 14 -13.14 17.80 -33.11
N ILE A 15 -13.58 18.95 -33.61
CA ILE A 15 -12.68 19.91 -34.27
C ILE A 15 -11.90 20.60 -33.16
N ASN A 16 -10.61 20.32 -33.06
CA ASN A 16 -9.66 21.12 -32.28
C ASN A 16 -9.68 22.54 -32.84
N SER A 17 -10.38 23.44 -32.16
CA SER A 17 -10.26 24.87 -32.36
C SER A 17 -8.92 25.32 -31.79
N TYR A 18 -8.06 25.85 -32.66
CA TYR A 18 -6.91 26.66 -32.30
C TYR A 18 -7.30 27.68 -31.22
N ALA A 19 -6.49 27.77 -30.16
CA ALA A 19 -6.65 28.75 -29.09
C ALA A 19 -6.64 30.16 -29.69
N ILE A 20 -7.81 30.80 -29.68
CA ILE A 20 -7.90 32.25 -29.70
C ILE A 20 -7.44 32.67 -28.30
N ASP A 21 -6.35 33.41 -28.23
CA ASP A 21 -5.87 34.04 -27.02
C ASP A 21 -6.94 35.06 -26.57
N THR A 22 -7.92 34.59 -25.79
CA THR A 22 -8.94 35.45 -25.20
C THR A 22 -8.24 36.29 -24.15
N THR A 23 -7.98 37.55 -24.48
CA THR A 23 -7.49 38.54 -23.53
C THR A 23 -8.47 38.63 -22.37
N VAL A 24 -8.10 38.02 -21.24
CA VAL A 24 -8.84 38.10 -19.99
C VAL A 24 -8.78 39.55 -19.53
N ASN A 25 -9.92 40.22 -19.37
CA ASN A 25 -9.95 41.63 -18.94
C ASN A 25 -10.16 41.80 -17.43
N ALA A 26 -10.59 40.75 -16.74
CA ALA A 26 -10.67 40.72 -15.30
C ALA A 26 -10.37 39.34 -14.72
N ILE A 27 -9.80 39.31 -13.51
CA ILE A 27 -9.64 38.09 -12.72
C ILE A 27 -10.59 38.20 -11.52
N LEU A 28 -11.52 37.25 -11.41
CA LEU A 28 -12.44 37.11 -10.28
C LEU A 28 -11.90 36.06 -9.30
N SER A 29 -11.79 36.40 -8.02
CA SER A 29 -11.28 35.50 -6.99
C SER A 29 -11.99 35.68 -5.64
N SER A 30 -11.80 34.73 -4.73
CA SER A 30 -12.22 34.82 -3.33
C SER A 30 -11.23 34.04 -2.45
N ASN A 31 -11.02 34.51 -1.22
CA ASN A 31 -10.22 33.78 -0.23
C ASN A 31 -11.04 32.69 0.48
N GLN A 32 -12.37 32.72 0.38
CA GLN A 32 -13.24 31.71 1.00
C GLN A 32 -14.51 31.53 0.17
N GLN A 33 -14.68 30.35 -0.41
CA GLN A 33 -15.81 30.01 -1.28
C GLN A 33 -16.86 29.12 -0.60
N SER A 34 -16.56 28.54 0.57
CA SER A 34 -17.52 27.77 1.35
C SER A 34 -17.75 28.36 2.73
N LYS A 35 -19.00 28.32 3.21
CA LYS A 35 -19.38 28.66 4.58
C LYS A 35 -20.54 27.80 5.06
N ALA A 36 -20.48 27.38 6.33
CA ALA A 36 -21.56 26.68 7.01
C ALA A 36 -22.24 27.58 8.05
N ALA A 37 -23.57 27.53 8.12
CA ALA A 37 -24.34 28.25 9.14
C ALA A 37 -25.71 27.59 9.38
N LYS A 38 -26.36 27.94 10.49
CA LYS A 38 -27.67 27.38 10.86
C LYS A 38 -28.78 27.96 9.99
N ALA A 39 -29.98 27.41 10.13
CA ALA A 39 -31.18 27.95 9.50
C ALA A 39 -31.34 29.43 9.75
N ASN A 40 -31.71 30.17 8.70
CA ASN A 40 -32.11 31.57 8.75
C ASN A 40 -31.00 32.54 9.18
N GLU A 41 -29.83 32.05 9.59
CA GLU A 41 -28.62 32.83 9.74
C GLU A 41 -28.18 33.39 8.38
N THR A 42 -27.40 34.46 8.42
CA THR A 42 -26.88 35.12 7.22
C THR A 42 -25.36 35.09 7.25
N VAL A 43 -24.75 34.49 6.24
CA VAL A 43 -23.30 34.54 6.04
C VAL A 43 -22.93 35.60 5.02
N THR A 44 -21.75 36.18 5.18
CA THR A 44 -21.19 37.16 4.23
C THR A 44 -20.07 36.50 3.43
N TYR A 45 -20.21 36.47 2.11
CA TYR A 45 -19.12 36.12 1.20
C TYR A 45 -18.42 37.39 0.71
N SER A 46 -17.10 37.30 0.52
CA SER A 46 -16.30 38.37 -0.08
C SER A 46 -15.69 37.88 -1.38
N PHE A 47 -15.46 38.76 -2.33
CA PHE A 47 -14.82 38.45 -3.61
C PHE A 47 -14.01 39.65 -4.10
N GLU A 48 -13.06 39.40 -4.98
CA GLU A 48 -12.21 40.42 -5.59
C GLU A 48 -12.33 40.37 -7.11
N ILE A 49 -12.41 41.54 -7.74
CA ILE A 49 -12.35 41.70 -9.19
C ILE A 49 -11.10 42.52 -9.50
N LYS A 50 -10.10 41.91 -10.11
CA LYS A 50 -8.92 42.59 -10.61
C LYS A 50 -9.13 42.99 -12.07
N ASN A 51 -9.15 44.28 -12.38
CA ASN A 51 -9.07 44.74 -13.76
C ASN A 51 -7.62 44.58 -14.24
N VAL A 52 -7.40 43.74 -15.25
CA VAL A 52 -6.05 43.48 -15.80
C VAL A 52 -5.74 44.32 -17.05
N THR A 53 -6.67 45.20 -17.44
CA THR A 53 -6.44 46.20 -18.49
C THR A 53 -5.84 47.47 -17.89
N ASN A 54 -5.26 48.32 -18.74
CA ASN A 54 -4.74 49.62 -18.33
C ASN A 54 -5.82 50.71 -18.25
N GLU A 55 -7.02 50.44 -18.76
CA GLU A 55 -8.12 51.40 -18.82
C GLU A 55 -9.17 51.09 -17.76
N GLU A 56 -10.01 52.09 -17.43
CA GLU A 56 -11.14 51.85 -16.55
C GLU A 56 -12.18 50.96 -17.24
N GLN A 57 -12.67 49.95 -16.51
CA GLN A 57 -13.65 49.00 -17.01
C GLN A 57 -14.88 49.00 -16.10
N HIS A 58 -16.05 48.82 -16.70
CA HIS A 58 -17.33 48.72 -15.98
C HIS A 58 -17.82 47.28 -15.97
N PHE A 59 -18.08 46.76 -14.78
CA PHE A 59 -18.53 45.38 -14.58
C PHE A 59 -19.93 45.35 -13.99
N LYS A 60 -20.78 44.46 -14.51
CA LYS A 60 -22.08 44.12 -13.95
C LYS A 60 -21.93 42.84 -13.13
N ILE A 61 -22.37 42.89 -11.88
CA ILE A 61 -22.29 41.80 -10.92
C ILE A 61 -23.70 41.26 -10.66
N HIS A 62 -23.90 39.96 -10.81
CA HIS A 62 -25.17 39.31 -10.48
C HIS A 62 -24.97 37.85 -10.08
N ILE A 63 -25.96 37.25 -9.43
CA ILE A 63 -25.99 35.81 -9.19
C ILE A 63 -26.69 35.13 -10.36
N LYS A 64 -26.18 33.99 -10.82
CA LYS A 64 -26.83 33.16 -11.84
C LYS A 64 -28.11 32.56 -11.29
N ASN A 65 -29.24 32.83 -11.97
CA ASN A 65 -30.55 32.24 -11.67
C ASN A 65 -30.96 32.26 -10.17
N PRO A 66 -30.96 33.42 -9.48
CA PRO A 66 -31.15 33.46 -8.02
C PRO A 66 -32.51 32.93 -7.54
N ARG A 67 -33.50 32.84 -8.43
CA ARG A 67 -34.83 32.27 -8.13
C ARG A 67 -34.83 30.74 -8.01
N THR A 68 -33.79 30.06 -8.48
CA THR A 68 -33.65 28.60 -8.33
C THR A 68 -32.98 28.23 -7.02
N LEU A 69 -32.46 29.20 -6.26
CA LEU A 69 -31.81 28.96 -4.99
C LEU A 69 -32.84 28.81 -3.86
N ALA A 70 -32.56 27.88 -2.96
CA ALA A 70 -33.25 27.73 -1.70
C ALA A 70 -32.92 28.92 -0.78
N CYS A 71 -31.63 29.26 -0.69
CA CYS A 71 -31.11 30.38 0.08
C CYS A 71 -31.44 31.72 -0.58
N LYS A 72 -31.54 32.77 0.25
CA LYS A 72 -31.82 34.13 -0.22
C LYS A 72 -30.51 34.92 -0.33
N VAL A 73 -30.19 35.36 -1.54
CA VAL A 73 -29.00 36.18 -1.81
C VAL A 73 -29.33 37.67 -1.82
N THR A 74 -28.46 38.48 -1.22
CA THR A 74 -28.48 39.95 -1.32
C THR A 74 -27.10 40.44 -1.76
N LEU A 75 -27.00 40.92 -3.00
CA LEU A 75 -25.80 41.58 -3.53
C LEU A 75 -25.72 43.00 -2.97
N LEU A 76 -24.54 43.41 -2.50
CA LEU A 76 -24.33 44.79 -2.04
C LEU A 76 -24.07 45.74 -3.22
N ASP A 77 -23.39 45.24 -4.25
CA ASP A 77 -23.05 45.98 -5.45
C ASP A 77 -23.45 45.19 -6.70
N SER A 78 -24.05 45.87 -7.68
CA SER A 78 -24.53 45.26 -8.93
C SER A 78 -23.85 45.81 -10.19
N VAL A 79 -23.22 46.98 -10.07
CA VAL A 79 -22.41 47.60 -11.12
C VAL A 79 -21.26 48.33 -10.45
N VAL A 80 -20.04 48.07 -10.91
CA VAL A 80 -18.83 48.70 -10.38
C VAL A 80 -17.93 49.20 -11.51
N SER A 81 -17.22 50.29 -11.27
CA SER A 81 -16.18 50.80 -12.19
C SER A 81 -14.82 50.58 -11.53
N ILE A 82 -13.90 49.93 -12.24
CA ILE A 82 -12.59 49.55 -11.71
C ILE A 82 -11.54 50.16 -12.62
N LYS A 83 -10.70 51.05 -12.08
CA LYS A 83 -9.57 51.63 -12.81
C LYS A 83 -8.59 50.54 -13.27
N GLY A 84 -7.82 50.84 -14.32
CA GLY A 84 -6.83 49.91 -14.85
C GLY A 84 -5.85 49.41 -13.78
N ASN A 85 -5.54 48.11 -13.81
CA ASN A 85 -4.67 47.41 -12.86
C ASN A 85 -5.09 47.50 -11.37
N GLN A 86 -6.32 47.91 -11.06
CA GLN A 86 -6.84 47.97 -9.69
C GLN A 86 -7.71 46.76 -9.34
N ILE A 87 -7.88 46.56 -8.03
CA ILE A 87 -8.72 45.51 -7.45
C ILE A 87 -9.91 46.15 -6.75
N TYR A 88 -11.11 45.70 -7.10
CA TYR A 88 -12.32 45.98 -6.34
C TYR A 88 -12.64 44.82 -5.40
N LYS A 89 -13.02 45.12 -4.15
CA LYS A 89 -13.41 44.12 -3.16
C LYS A 89 -14.90 44.22 -2.89
N GLY A 90 -15.64 43.22 -3.32
CA GLY A 90 -17.09 43.15 -3.15
C GLY A 90 -17.52 42.16 -2.08
N LYS A 91 -18.78 42.27 -1.64
CA LYS A 91 -19.41 41.33 -0.71
C LYS A 91 -20.85 41.05 -1.11
N PHE A 92 -21.36 39.90 -0.70
CA PHE A 92 -22.78 39.60 -0.75
C PHE A 92 -23.21 38.77 0.46
N LEU A 93 -24.48 38.90 0.82
CA LEU A 93 -25.09 38.22 1.95
C LEU A 93 -25.89 37.02 1.46
N MET A 94 -25.77 35.90 2.15
CA MET A 94 -26.52 34.67 1.89
C MET A 94 -27.27 34.27 3.15
N GLN A 95 -28.60 34.31 3.11
CA GLN A 95 -29.45 33.80 4.18
C GLN A 95 -29.77 32.33 3.94
N ILE A 96 -29.39 31.47 4.88
CA ILE A 96 -29.49 30.01 4.75
C ILE A 96 -30.94 29.57 4.88
N SER A 97 -31.43 28.76 3.93
CA SER A 97 -32.80 28.22 3.99
C SER A 97 -32.90 26.96 4.85
N ASP A 98 -34.00 26.83 5.60
CA ASP A 98 -34.48 25.62 6.26
C ASP A 98 -34.98 24.51 5.33
N ARG A 99 -35.12 24.79 4.04
CA ARG A 99 -35.39 23.78 3.01
C ARG A 99 -34.18 22.92 2.67
N ILE A 100 -32.97 23.39 3.01
CA ILE A 100 -31.75 22.59 2.87
C ILE A 100 -31.63 21.69 4.10
N PRO A 101 -31.49 20.36 3.95
CA PRO A 101 -31.32 19.44 5.07
C PRO A 101 -30.02 19.71 5.82
N VAL A 102 -29.92 19.30 7.08
CA VAL A 102 -28.69 19.41 7.89
C VAL A 102 -27.53 18.66 7.20
N GLY A 103 -26.38 19.32 7.04
CA GLY A 103 -25.24 18.84 6.26
C GLY A 103 -25.38 18.99 4.74
N GLY A 104 -26.56 19.35 4.25
CA GLY A 104 -26.82 19.64 2.85
C GLY A 104 -26.17 20.95 2.40
N GLN A 105 -26.01 21.12 1.09
CA GLN A 105 -25.33 22.26 0.50
C GLN A 105 -26.04 22.79 -0.74
N GLU A 106 -25.80 24.06 -1.04
CA GLU A 106 -26.28 24.72 -2.25
C GLU A 106 -25.16 25.54 -2.88
N SER A 107 -24.92 25.30 -4.18
CA SER A 107 -23.99 26.08 -4.97
C SER A 107 -24.67 27.30 -5.59
N SER A 108 -24.03 28.45 -5.47
CA SER A 108 -24.42 29.71 -6.11
C SER A 108 -23.27 30.23 -6.96
N PHE A 109 -23.56 30.80 -8.12
CA PHE A 109 -22.53 31.28 -9.05
C PHE A 109 -22.61 32.80 -9.18
N LEU A 110 -21.56 33.48 -8.74
CA LEU A 110 -21.38 34.93 -8.94
C LEU A 110 -20.88 35.17 -10.35
N ILE A 111 -21.58 36.02 -11.10
CA ILE A 111 -21.28 36.37 -12.49
C ILE A 111 -20.82 37.81 -12.56
N VAL A 112 -19.67 38.03 -13.17
CA VAL A 112 -19.08 39.35 -13.44
C VAL A 112 -18.98 39.53 -14.96
N GLU A 113 -19.85 40.38 -15.51
CA GLU A 113 -19.91 40.68 -16.95
C GLU A 113 -19.28 42.06 -17.21
N ASN A 114 -18.25 42.12 -18.07
CA ASN A 114 -17.74 43.39 -18.58
C ASN A 114 -18.78 44.00 -19.52
N LYS A 115 -19.20 45.24 -19.23
CA LYS A 115 -20.26 45.91 -20.00
C LYS A 115 -19.87 46.25 -21.43
N ALA A 116 -18.59 46.54 -21.68
CA ALA A 116 -18.08 47.01 -22.97
C ALA A 116 -17.93 45.86 -23.98
N ASN A 117 -17.25 44.78 -23.57
CA ASN A 117 -16.90 43.67 -24.48
C ASN A 117 -17.68 42.37 -24.23
N LYS A 118 -18.58 42.35 -23.24
CA LYS A 118 -19.43 41.20 -22.89
C LYS A 118 -18.68 39.97 -22.40
N GLN A 119 -17.41 40.08 -22.04
CA GLN A 119 -16.69 39.01 -21.36
C GLN A 119 -17.35 38.71 -20.01
N VAL A 120 -17.45 37.42 -19.69
CA VAL A 120 -18.06 36.94 -18.45
C VAL A 120 -17.08 36.08 -17.68
N GLU A 121 -16.82 36.47 -16.44
CA GLU A 121 -16.16 35.65 -15.43
C GLU A 121 -17.19 35.13 -14.44
N ASN A 122 -16.96 33.94 -13.88
CA ASN A 122 -17.83 33.39 -12.85
C ASN A 122 -17.05 32.67 -11.75
N LEU A 123 -17.60 32.70 -10.54
CA LEU A 123 -17.02 32.06 -9.37
C LEU A 123 -18.12 31.36 -8.55
N GLU A 124 -17.88 30.11 -8.18
CA GLU A 124 -18.80 29.32 -7.37
C GLU A 124 -18.63 29.62 -5.88
N PHE A 125 -19.74 29.71 -5.16
CA PHE A 125 -19.81 29.77 -3.70
C PHE A 125 -20.76 28.69 -3.20
N ILE A 126 -20.27 27.87 -2.27
CA ILE A 126 -21.00 26.75 -1.69
C ILE A 126 -21.48 27.14 -0.29
N THR A 127 -22.79 27.15 -0.08
CA THR A 127 -23.41 27.42 1.21
C THR A 127 -23.88 26.11 1.83
N VAL A 128 -23.40 25.82 3.03
CA VAL A 128 -23.71 24.58 3.75
C VAL A 128 -24.70 24.88 4.87
N ARG A 129 -25.72 24.04 4.97
CA ARG A 129 -26.57 24.00 6.16
C ARG A 129 -25.80 23.26 7.25
N TYR A 130 -25.35 24.00 8.25
CA TYR A 130 -24.45 23.53 9.31
C TYR A 130 -24.91 22.21 9.93
N LYS A 131 -24.00 21.23 9.94
CA LYS A 131 -24.11 19.97 10.66
C LYS A 131 -23.46 20.12 12.05
N PRO A 132 -24.19 19.87 13.14
CA PRO A 132 -23.62 19.91 14.49
C PRO A 132 -22.58 18.81 14.70
N HIS A 133 -21.47 19.16 15.36
CA HIS A 133 -20.43 18.21 15.77
C HIS A 133 -20.85 17.39 17.01
N PRO A 134 -20.28 16.19 17.23
CA PRO A 134 -19.32 15.49 16.35
C PRO A 134 -20.01 14.73 15.21
N PHE A 135 -19.35 14.66 14.05
CA PHE A 135 -19.81 13.88 12.90
C PHE A 135 -18.69 13.23 12.07
N LEU A 136 -17.42 13.37 12.44
CA LEU A 136 -16.31 12.75 11.72
C LEU A 136 -16.24 11.24 12.01
N PHE A 137 -15.38 10.82 12.95
CA PHE A 137 -15.23 9.40 13.31
C PHE A 137 -16.16 8.97 14.44
N VAL A 138 -16.89 9.90 15.04
CA VAL A 138 -17.76 9.68 16.18
C VAL A 138 -19.08 10.41 15.94
N THR A 139 -20.17 9.76 16.30
CA THR A 139 -21.50 10.36 16.39
C THR A 139 -22.14 9.93 17.71
N ASP A 140 -23.16 10.64 18.19
CA ASP A 140 -23.88 10.25 19.40
C ASP A 140 -24.47 8.83 19.26
N THR A 141 -25.00 8.48 18.09
CA THR A 141 -25.52 7.12 17.82
C THR A 141 -24.44 6.06 17.97
N ILE A 142 -23.26 6.26 17.38
CA ILE A 142 -22.15 5.30 17.47
C ILE A 142 -21.62 5.18 18.90
N LEU A 143 -21.61 6.27 19.67
CA LEU A 143 -21.24 6.22 21.09
C LEU A 143 -22.23 5.41 21.92
N GLU A 144 -23.53 5.57 21.69
CA GLU A 144 -24.55 4.78 22.38
C GLU A 144 -24.47 3.30 22.00
N GLU A 145 -24.28 2.97 20.72
CA GLU A 145 -24.01 1.59 20.26
C GLU A 145 -22.78 1.00 20.95
N ALA A 146 -21.68 1.76 21.07
CA ALA A 146 -20.46 1.32 21.74
C ALA A 146 -20.68 1.07 23.23
N LYS A 147 -21.42 1.95 23.93
CA LYS A 147 -21.78 1.76 25.34
C LYS A 147 -22.64 0.52 25.54
N GLU A 148 -23.62 0.27 24.66
CA GLU A 148 -24.46 -0.92 24.73
C GLU A 148 -23.65 -2.19 24.44
N LYS A 149 -22.80 -2.17 23.42
CA LYS A 149 -21.87 -3.25 23.10
C LYS A 149 -20.93 -3.57 24.26
N ALA A 150 -20.37 -2.57 24.93
CA ALA A 150 -19.50 -2.77 26.10
C ALA A 150 -20.25 -3.32 27.33
N LYS A 151 -21.57 -3.15 27.42
CA LYS A 151 -22.40 -3.80 28.46
C LYS A 151 -22.67 -5.27 28.15
N ASN A 152 -22.84 -5.59 26.88
CA ASN A 152 -23.37 -6.88 26.44
C ASN A 152 -22.31 -7.87 25.93
N ALA A 153 -21.09 -7.42 25.60
CA ALA A 153 -20.03 -8.25 25.05
C ALA A 153 -18.74 -8.18 25.89
N ALA A 154 -18.22 -9.34 26.30
CA ALA A 154 -17.03 -9.43 27.17
C ALA A 154 -15.79 -8.80 26.52
N TRP A 155 -15.55 -9.06 25.24
CA TRP A 155 -14.42 -8.50 24.50
C TRP A 155 -14.49 -6.96 24.42
N ALA A 156 -15.69 -6.40 24.20
CA ALA A 156 -15.88 -4.96 24.10
C ALA A 156 -15.75 -4.28 25.47
N LYS A 157 -16.22 -4.93 26.53
CA LYS A 157 -16.01 -4.49 27.91
C LYS A 157 -14.51 -4.40 28.23
N GLN A 158 -13.75 -5.45 27.92
CA GLN A 158 -12.31 -5.48 28.13
C GLN A 158 -11.59 -4.42 27.28
N ASN A 159 -12.02 -4.20 26.04
CA ASN A 159 -11.49 -3.15 25.17
C ASN A 159 -11.73 -1.74 25.77
N LEU A 160 -12.94 -1.47 26.29
CA LEU A 160 -13.23 -0.23 27.01
C LEU A 160 -12.36 -0.07 28.27
N GLU A 161 -12.18 -1.12 29.07
CA GLU A 161 -11.31 -1.10 30.24
C GLU A 161 -9.85 -0.77 29.87
N SER A 162 -9.34 -1.36 28.78
CA SER A 162 -8.01 -1.05 28.23
C SER A 162 -7.90 0.41 27.75
N LEU A 163 -8.94 0.93 27.10
CA LEU A 163 -9.01 2.34 26.68
C LEU A 163 -8.98 3.30 27.88
N VAL A 164 -9.71 2.97 28.95
CA VAL A 164 -9.70 3.74 30.21
C VAL A 164 -8.34 3.67 30.90
N ALA A 165 -7.72 2.48 30.96
CA ALA A 165 -6.37 2.32 31.51
C ALA A 165 -5.34 3.15 30.73
N PHE A 166 -5.44 3.17 29.41
CA PHE A 166 -4.64 4.05 28.56
C PHE A 166 -4.88 5.54 28.89
N ALA A 167 -6.12 5.99 28.99
CA ALA A 167 -6.44 7.39 29.30
C ALA A 167 -5.97 7.85 30.69
N ASN A 168 -5.97 6.94 31.67
CA ASN A 168 -5.42 7.19 33.01
C ASN A 168 -3.92 7.48 32.98
N THR A 169 -3.16 6.72 32.18
CA THR A 169 -1.69 6.85 32.07
C THR A 169 -1.24 7.90 31.07
N TYR A 170 -2.13 8.34 30.18
CA TYR A 170 -1.83 9.36 29.18
C TYR A 170 -1.35 10.68 29.81
N LYS A 171 -0.29 11.22 29.21
CA LYS A 171 0.28 12.53 29.52
C LYS A 171 0.27 13.36 28.23
N VAL A 172 -0.10 14.62 28.38
CA VAL A 172 -0.01 15.61 27.29
C VAL A 172 1.45 15.69 26.84
N PRO A 173 1.76 15.50 25.55
CA PRO A 173 3.11 15.66 25.05
C PRO A 173 3.56 17.12 25.26
N GLU A 174 4.79 17.29 25.74
CA GLU A 174 5.35 18.62 25.96
C GLU A 174 5.65 19.29 24.62
N ARG A 175 5.12 20.50 24.40
CA ARG A 175 5.47 21.32 23.24
C ARG A 175 6.97 21.63 23.22
N LYS A 176 7.68 21.16 22.20
CA LYS A 176 9.13 21.36 22.03
C LYS A 176 9.46 21.84 20.64
N ILE A 177 10.28 22.88 20.55
CA ILE A 177 10.79 23.32 19.24
C ILE A 177 12.09 22.60 18.95
N VAL A 178 12.10 21.81 17.89
CA VAL A 178 13.31 21.17 17.36
C VAL A 178 13.72 21.90 16.08
N ASP A 179 15.02 22.18 15.95
CA ASP A 179 15.65 22.83 14.80
C ASP A 179 16.89 22.00 14.41
N LEU A 180 16.76 21.19 13.36
CA LEU A 180 17.78 20.23 12.95
C LEU A 180 18.18 20.44 11.49
N PRO A 181 19.46 20.22 11.15
CA PRO A 181 19.87 20.07 9.77
C PRO A 181 19.37 18.74 9.20
N ARG A 182 18.75 18.79 8.03
CA ARG A 182 18.52 17.66 7.12
C ARG A 182 19.48 17.82 5.94
N ASN A 183 19.81 16.74 5.23
CA ASN A 183 20.90 16.68 4.23
C ASN A 183 21.01 17.91 3.29
N THR A 184 19.89 18.55 2.93
CA THR A 184 19.85 19.74 2.06
C THR A 184 19.08 20.94 2.63
N LEU A 185 18.43 20.84 3.81
CA LEU A 185 17.55 21.87 4.37
C LEU A 185 17.62 21.90 5.90
N ARG A 186 17.46 23.08 6.49
CA ARG A 186 17.25 23.23 7.94
C ARG A 186 15.77 23.14 8.23
N TRP A 187 15.39 22.31 9.19
CA TRP A 187 14.02 21.93 9.43
C TRP A 187 13.62 22.20 10.88
N LYS A 188 12.48 22.88 11.08
CA LYS A 188 11.96 23.30 12.39
C LYS A 188 10.53 22.77 12.60
N SER A 189 10.19 22.32 13.81
CA SER A 189 8.83 21.87 14.17
C SER A 189 8.51 22.00 15.65
N LEU A 190 7.27 21.66 16.03
CA LEU A 190 6.80 21.43 17.40
C LEU A 190 7.11 20.04 17.98
N ALA A 191 7.86 19.21 17.24
CA ALA A 191 8.39 17.92 17.68
C ALA A 191 7.38 16.92 18.26
N TYR A 192 6.11 17.00 17.86
CA TYR A 192 5.13 15.97 18.16
C TYR A 192 5.42 14.69 17.35
N ASN A 193 4.96 13.55 17.85
CA ASN A 193 4.87 12.35 17.03
C ASN A 193 3.57 12.39 16.22
N ALA A 194 3.58 11.79 15.03
CA ALA A 194 2.38 11.71 14.19
C ALA A 194 1.16 11.14 14.95
N ALA A 195 1.38 10.15 15.82
CA ALA A 195 0.34 9.46 16.59
C ALA A 195 -0.13 10.22 17.84
N ASP A 196 0.46 11.37 18.19
CA ASP A 196 0.10 12.05 19.45
C ASP A 196 -1.33 12.61 19.44
N SER A 197 -1.84 13.04 18.29
CA SER A 197 -3.25 13.43 18.13
C SER A 197 -4.20 12.23 18.13
N GLU A 198 -3.79 11.07 17.61
CA GLU A 198 -4.56 9.82 17.72
C GLU A 198 -4.69 9.36 19.18
N LYS A 199 -3.60 9.44 19.94
CA LYS A 199 -3.63 9.16 21.39
C LYS A 199 -4.60 10.11 22.10
N ALA A 200 -4.59 11.40 21.76
CA ALA A 200 -5.53 12.38 22.31
C ALA A 200 -6.99 12.05 21.91
N PHE A 201 -7.23 11.61 20.67
CA PHE A 201 -8.53 11.13 20.22
C PHE A 201 -9.02 9.94 21.06
N LYS A 202 -8.18 8.94 21.31
CA LYS A 202 -8.49 7.79 22.20
C LYS A 202 -8.85 8.24 23.62
N VAL A 203 -8.17 9.25 24.16
CA VAL A 203 -8.47 9.82 25.49
C VAL A 203 -9.85 10.50 25.49
N LEU A 204 -10.21 11.20 24.41
CA LEU A 204 -11.56 11.76 24.27
C LEU A 204 -12.63 10.69 24.10
N LEU A 205 -12.35 9.59 23.41
CA LEU A 205 -13.27 8.44 23.39
C LEU A 205 -13.51 7.90 24.79
N ALA A 206 -12.45 7.73 25.60
CA ALA A 206 -12.58 7.33 26.99
C ALA A 206 -13.45 8.32 27.78
N TYR A 207 -13.28 9.63 27.57
CA TYR A 207 -14.15 10.67 28.15
C TYR A 207 -15.61 10.48 27.72
N LYS A 208 -15.91 10.34 26.42
CA LYS A 208 -17.29 10.21 25.94
C LYS A 208 -17.99 8.93 26.42
N LEU A 209 -17.23 7.87 26.72
CA LEU A 209 -17.76 6.60 27.22
C LEU A 209 -17.86 6.51 28.75
N THR A 210 -17.15 7.37 29.50
CA THR A 210 -17.08 7.31 30.98
C THR A 210 -17.47 8.60 31.70
N GLU A 211 -17.59 9.71 30.96
CA GLU A 211 -17.86 11.06 31.46
C GLU A 211 -16.79 11.64 32.41
N ASN A 212 -15.61 11.02 32.47
CA ASN A 212 -14.51 11.52 33.30
C ASN A 212 -13.87 12.79 32.72
N LYS A 213 -14.23 13.94 33.29
CA LYS A 213 -13.77 15.28 32.86
C LYS A 213 -12.25 15.50 32.94
N ALA A 214 -11.52 14.74 33.77
CA ALA A 214 -10.06 14.87 33.82
C ALA A 214 -9.38 14.48 32.50
N TYR A 215 -10.01 13.60 31.71
CA TYR A 215 -9.52 13.25 30.37
C TYR A 215 -9.74 14.38 29.37
N LEU A 216 -10.89 15.06 29.45
CA LEU A 216 -11.23 16.22 28.63
C LEU A 216 -10.20 17.35 28.81
N ASP A 217 -9.87 17.69 30.06
CA ASP A 217 -8.94 18.79 30.38
C ASP A 217 -7.54 18.56 29.77
N LYS A 218 -7.02 17.33 29.82
CA LYS A 218 -5.73 16.96 29.21
C LYS A 218 -5.73 17.24 27.70
N VAL A 219 -6.81 16.87 27.01
CA VAL A 219 -6.87 17.02 25.55
C VAL A 219 -7.10 18.47 25.13
N VAL A 220 -7.91 19.21 25.89
CA VAL A 220 -8.08 20.66 25.70
C VAL A 220 -6.75 21.40 25.83
N GLN A 221 -5.90 21.01 26.78
CA GLN A 221 -4.55 21.57 26.91
C GLN A 221 -3.73 21.37 25.62
N LEU A 222 -3.68 20.15 25.09
CA LEU A 222 -2.95 19.86 23.85
C LEU A 222 -3.42 20.73 22.68
N VAL A 223 -4.74 20.79 22.46
CA VAL A 223 -5.31 21.57 21.36
C VAL A 223 -4.93 23.04 21.49
N LYS A 224 -5.05 23.64 22.69
CA LYS A 224 -4.65 25.03 22.94
C LYS A 224 -3.17 25.27 22.66
N GLU A 225 -2.29 24.33 23.02
CA GLU A 225 -0.84 24.47 22.79
C GLU A 225 -0.47 24.37 21.30
N VAL A 226 -1.13 23.48 20.56
CA VAL A 226 -0.94 23.28 19.11
C VAL A 226 -1.50 24.45 18.32
N THR A 227 -2.65 25.00 18.70
CA THR A 227 -3.33 26.07 17.95
C THR A 227 -3.04 27.47 18.51
N ASP A 228 -2.06 27.60 19.40
CA ASP A 228 -1.59 28.91 19.87
C ASP A 228 -1.07 29.73 18.68
N PRO A 229 -1.56 30.97 18.46
CA PRO A 229 -1.23 31.74 17.26
C PRO A 229 0.24 32.22 17.23
N GLU A 230 0.90 32.34 18.38
CA GLU A 230 2.27 32.85 18.47
C GLU A 230 3.31 31.74 18.70
N LYS A 231 2.90 30.65 19.37
CA LYS A 231 3.80 29.58 19.83
C LYS A 231 3.43 28.20 19.31
N GLY A 232 2.27 28.06 18.66
CA GLY A 232 1.75 26.83 18.10
C GLY A 232 2.10 26.67 16.63
N TYR A 233 1.29 25.91 15.90
CA TYR A 233 1.57 25.48 14.53
C TYR A 233 1.75 26.66 13.57
N LEU A 234 0.95 27.72 13.72
CA LEU A 234 1.06 28.95 12.90
C LEU A 234 2.43 29.63 12.97
N SER A 235 3.20 29.40 14.04
CA SER A 235 4.52 30.01 14.21
C SER A 235 5.67 29.26 13.49
N ILE A 236 5.42 28.03 13.03
CA ILE A 236 6.46 27.15 12.46
C ILE A 236 6.04 26.47 11.16
N GLY A 237 4.78 26.06 11.03
CA GLY A 237 4.26 25.29 9.88
C GLY A 237 4.58 23.80 9.88
N ALA A 238 5.02 23.26 11.02
CA ALA A 238 5.25 21.81 11.17
C ALA A 238 4.99 21.38 12.62
N ALA A 239 4.09 20.41 12.81
CA ALA A 239 3.75 19.85 14.11
C ALA A 239 4.70 18.70 14.48
N THR A 240 4.97 17.83 13.51
CA THR A 240 5.66 16.55 13.66
C THR A 240 7.13 16.63 13.25
N THR A 241 7.91 15.56 13.45
CA THR A 241 9.28 15.39 12.90
C THR A 241 9.40 14.64 11.59
N GLY A 242 8.28 14.28 11.01
CA GLY A 242 8.22 13.49 9.81
C GLY A 242 8.18 14.30 8.51
N VAL A 243 7.91 13.57 7.43
CA VAL A 243 7.49 14.12 6.13
C VAL A 243 5.95 14.28 6.08
N GLN A 244 5.41 14.79 4.98
CA GLN A 244 4.01 15.18 4.79
C GLN A 244 2.97 14.13 5.26
N VAL A 245 3.26 12.83 5.09
CA VAL A 245 2.38 11.75 5.56
C VAL A 245 2.14 11.78 7.09
N HIS A 246 3.14 12.20 7.85
CA HIS A 246 3.08 12.29 9.31
C HIS A 246 2.25 13.50 9.76
N GLU A 247 2.39 14.63 9.05
CA GLU A 247 1.52 15.79 9.23
C GLU A 247 0.07 15.44 8.90
N GLY A 248 -0.17 14.75 7.78
CA GLY A 248 -1.49 14.25 7.41
C GLY A 248 -2.15 13.43 8.52
N ASN A 249 -1.43 12.46 9.08
CA ASN A 249 -1.94 11.68 10.22
C ASN A 249 -2.23 12.56 11.44
N PHE A 250 -1.31 13.48 11.77
CA PHE A 250 -1.46 14.35 12.92
C PHE A 250 -2.72 15.21 12.80
N PHE A 251 -2.92 15.87 11.65
CA PHE A 251 -4.07 16.74 11.39
C PHE A 251 -5.38 15.99 11.20
N MET A 252 -5.37 14.80 10.61
CA MET A 252 -6.56 13.95 10.53
C MET A 252 -7.16 13.70 11.91
N TYR A 253 -6.34 13.29 12.89
CA TYR A 253 -6.80 13.04 14.25
C TYR A 253 -6.95 14.33 15.08
N LEU A 254 -6.21 15.40 14.78
CA LEU A 254 -6.47 16.70 15.42
C LEU A 254 -7.85 17.24 15.03
N ALA A 255 -8.26 17.08 13.77
CA ALA A 255 -9.60 17.40 13.31
C ALA A 255 -10.66 16.53 14.01
N ALA A 256 -10.42 15.22 14.15
CA ALA A 256 -11.32 14.33 14.88
C ALA A 256 -11.43 14.67 16.39
N VAL A 257 -10.34 15.11 17.01
CA VAL A 257 -10.32 15.65 18.38
C VAL A 257 -11.16 16.93 18.45
N CYS A 258 -10.91 17.89 17.58
CA CYS A 258 -11.64 19.16 17.55
C CYS A 258 -13.13 18.97 17.25
N ASP A 259 -13.50 17.99 16.42
CA ASP A 259 -14.89 17.61 16.15
C ASP A 259 -15.62 17.25 17.46
N ILE A 260 -15.04 16.39 18.30
CA ILE A 260 -15.62 16.09 19.63
C ILE A 260 -15.69 17.35 20.49
N LEU A 261 -14.59 18.12 20.60
CA LEU A 261 -14.54 19.32 21.45
C LEU A 261 -15.52 20.42 21.00
N TYR A 262 -15.80 20.54 19.71
CA TYR A 262 -16.75 21.52 19.18
C TYR A 262 -18.19 21.20 19.59
N GLY A 263 -18.51 19.92 19.80
CA GLY A 263 -19.77 19.46 20.38
C GLY A 263 -19.86 19.65 21.90
N GLU A 264 -18.75 20.00 22.56
CA GLU A 264 -18.72 20.36 23.98
C GLU A 264 -18.78 21.89 24.13
N ASP A 265 -19.60 22.39 25.06
CA ASP A 265 -19.71 23.84 25.34
C ASP A 265 -18.57 24.32 26.25
N ILE A 266 -17.33 24.22 25.75
CA ILE A 266 -16.09 24.48 26.53
C ILE A 266 -15.09 25.40 25.82
N LEU A 267 -15.24 25.60 24.51
CA LEU A 267 -14.35 26.43 23.69
C LEU A 267 -14.95 27.81 23.47
N SER A 268 -14.21 28.85 23.83
CA SER A 268 -14.53 30.23 23.49
C SER A 268 -14.45 30.50 21.98
N GLU A 269 -15.11 31.57 21.52
CA GLU A 269 -15.05 32.00 20.11
C GLU A 269 -13.60 32.24 19.65
N LYS A 270 -12.74 32.78 20.52
CA LYS A 270 -11.32 33.00 20.22
C LYS A 270 -10.57 31.68 20.02
N GLU A 271 -10.86 30.67 20.83
CA GLU A 271 -10.22 29.35 20.70
C GLU A 271 -10.68 28.63 19.43
N ARG A 272 -11.97 28.73 19.09
CA ARG A 272 -12.51 28.23 17.82
C ARG A 272 -11.85 28.90 16.62
N LEU A 273 -11.70 30.23 16.65
CA LEU A 273 -10.99 30.97 15.60
C LEU A 273 -9.51 30.56 15.47
N ASN A 274 -8.82 30.33 16.58
CA ASN A 274 -7.43 29.87 16.56
C ASN A 274 -7.30 28.46 15.94
N ILE A 275 -8.23 27.56 16.23
CA ILE A 275 -8.32 26.22 15.62
C ILE A 275 -8.53 26.36 14.12
N GLU A 276 -9.54 27.13 13.69
CA GLU A 276 -9.87 27.34 12.27
C GLU A 276 -8.68 27.92 11.50
N ASN A 277 -8.02 28.96 12.03
CA ASN A 277 -6.83 29.55 11.40
C ASN A 277 -5.68 28.54 11.26
N THR A 278 -5.45 27.73 12.30
CA THR A 278 -4.42 26.68 12.27
C THR A 278 -4.71 25.64 11.19
N MET A 279 -5.96 25.21 11.09
CA MET A 279 -6.40 24.21 10.10
C MET A 279 -6.34 24.76 8.68
N HIS A 280 -6.80 25.99 8.44
CA HIS A 280 -6.70 26.63 7.12
C HIS A 280 -5.23 26.79 6.68
N TYR A 281 -4.33 27.18 7.59
CA TYR A 281 -2.91 27.27 7.27
C TYR A 281 -2.29 25.91 6.90
N TYR A 282 -2.64 24.84 7.62
CA TYR A 282 -2.25 23.48 7.26
C TYR A 282 -2.77 23.08 5.86
N LEU A 283 -4.04 23.36 5.57
CA LEU A 283 -4.65 23.07 4.27
C LEU A 283 -3.97 23.83 3.13
N GLU A 284 -3.58 25.09 3.34
CA GLU A 284 -2.80 25.85 2.35
C GLU A 284 -1.41 25.25 2.10
N GLN A 285 -0.72 24.81 3.17
CA GLN A 285 0.56 24.13 3.07
C GLN A 285 0.43 22.83 2.27
N ASP A 286 -0.51 21.94 2.61
CA ASP A 286 -0.66 20.65 1.94
C ASP A 286 -1.07 20.80 0.46
N ARG A 287 -1.97 21.75 0.17
CA ARG A 287 -2.36 22.12 -1.20
C ARG A 287 -1.15 22.45 -2.08
N SER A 288 -0.14 23.12 -1.54
CA SER A 288 1.06 23.50 -2.30
C SER A 288 1.99 22.31 -2.64
N HIS A 289 1.83 21.18 -1.96
CA HIS A 289 2.64 19.97 -2.14
C HIS A 289 1.93 18.89 -2.99
N MET A 290 0.64 19.04 -3.26
CA MET A 290 -0.14 18.06 -4.01
C MET A 290 0.23 18.06 -5.49
N SER A 291 0.54 16.88 -6.05
CA SER A 291 0.96 16.72 -7.45
C SER A 291 0.19 15.60 -8.19
N PRO A 292 -0.19 15.79 -9.48
CA PRO A 292 -0.80 14.74 -10.32
C PRO A 292 0.03 13.47 -10.49
N ILE A 293 1.35 13.58 -10.34
CA ILE A 293 2.29 12.46 -10.53
C ILE A 293 2.77 11.86 -9.20
N GLY A 294 2.39 12.45 -8.06
CA GLY A 294 2.67 11.96 -6.71
C GLY A 294 1.75 10.84 -6.23
N ILE A 295 1.48 9.83 -7.06
CA ILE A 295 0.67 8.66 -6.66
C ILE A 295 1.52 7.72 -5.79
N MET A 296 1.35 7.80 -4.47
CA MET A 296 2.10 7.04 -3.45
C MET A 296 1.46 7.15 -2.06
N ASN A 297 1.88 6.30 -1.12
CA ASN A 297 1.45 6.36 0.28
C ASN A 297 1.62 7.74 0.93
N HIS A 298 2.68 8.50 0.62
CA HIS A 298 2.93 9.78 1.28
C HIS A 298 1.85 10.83 0.96
N GLN A 299 1.61 11.07 -0.33
CA GLN A 299 0.59 12.04 -0.75
C GLN A 299 -0.81 11.52 -0.45
N ALA A 300 -1.07 10.21 -0.64
CA ALA A 300 -2.34 9.62 -0.23
C ALA A 300 -2.61 9.87 1.26
N GLY A 301 -1.63 9.64 2.15
CA GLY A 301 -1.80 9.91 3.59
C GLY A 301 -1.88 11.40 3.95
N ALA A 302 -1.13 12.27 3.25
CA ALA A 302 -1.19 13.72 3.44
C ALA A 302 -2.57 14.28 3.08
N ASN A 303 -3.07 13.93 1.88
CA ASN A 303 -4.40 14.32 1.40
C ASN A 303 -5.52 13.93 2.37
N ILE A 304 -5.38 12.81 3.09
CA ILE A 304 -6.43 12.33 4.01
C ILE A 304 -6.56 13.25 5.23
N GLY A 305 -5.44 13.77 5.74
CA GLY A 305 -5.46 14.82 6.76
C GLY A 305 -6.23 16.04 6.27
N SER A 306 -5.97 16.48 5.04
CA SER A 306 -6.64 17.62 4.43
C SER A 306 -8.13 17.39 4.15
N VAL A 307 -8.52 16.21 3.66
CA VAL A 307 -9.92 15.83 3.43
C VAL A 307 -10.71 15.84 4.74
N VAL A 308 -10.22 15.17 5.79
CA VAL A 308 -10.91 15.11 7.09
C VAL A 308 -10.96 16.49 7.75
N THR A 309 -9.87 17.27 7.66
CA THR A 309 -9.83 18.64 8.19
C THR A 309 -10.81 19.57 7.46
N SER A 310 -10.89 19.48 6.13
CA SER A 310 -11.86 20.26 5.33
C SER A 310 -13.30 19.89 5.67
N LEU A 311 -13.57 18.60 5.91
CA LEU A 311 -14.88 18.11 6.31
C LEU A 311 -15.26 18.60 7.72
N PHE A 312 -14.33 18.60 8.67
CA PHE A 312 -14.51 19.21 9.99
C PHE A 312 -14.90 20.70 9.87
N LEU A 313 -14.19 21.47 9.05
CA LEU A 313 -14.49 22.89 8.82
C LEU A 313 -15.81 23.11 8.04
N GLN A 314 -16.39 22.06 7.47
CA GLN A 314 -17.50 22.15 6.50
C GLN A 314 -17.16 23.11 5.34
N ASP A 315 -15.88 23.18 4.97
CA ASP A 315 -15.38 23.92 3.82
C ASP A 315 -15.38 23.02 2.59
N ILE A 316 -16.54 22.93 1.96
CA ILE A 316 -16.80 22.04 0.81
C ILE A 316 -15.95 22.45 -0.41
N SER A 317 -15.64 23.73 -0.58
CA SER A 317 -14.81 24.16 -1.70
C SER A 317 -13.38 23.64 -1.55
N THR A 318 -12.82 23.73 -0.35
CA THR A 318 -11.50 23.16 -0.04
C THR A 318 -11.54 21.63 -0.06
N LEU A 319 -12.60 21.01 0.46
CA LEU A 319 -12.80 19.56 0.39
C LEU A 319 -12.84 19.05 -1.05
N ASN A 320 -13.63 19.66 -1.93
CA ASN A 320 -13.72 19.30 -3.34
C ASN A 320 -12.36 19.41 -4.03
N HIS A 321 -11.55 20.42 -3.67
CA HIS A 321 -10.20 20.49 -4.21
C HIS A 321 -9.35 19.26 -3.84
N PHE A 322 -9.28 18.89 -2.56
CA PHE A 322 -8.50 17.73 -2.12
C PHE A 322 -9.10 16.39 -2.57
N VAL A 323 -10.38 16.35 -2.91
CA VAL A 323 -11.06 15.15 -3.38
C VAL A 323 -10.95 14.96 -4.89
N GLU A 324 -11.26 16.00 -5.67
CA GLU A 324 -11.53 15.91 -7.10
C GLU A 324 -10.38 16.38 -7.99
N SER A 325 -9.46 17.20 -7.48
CA SER A 325 -8.33 17.70 -8.28
C SER A 325 -7.35 16.59 -8.63
N ASP A 326 -6.55 16.85 -9.66
CA ASP A 326 -5.38 16.05 -9.99
C ASP A 326 -4.46 15.89 -8.77
N GLY A 327 -4.05 14.66 -8.47
CA GLY A 327 -3.31 14.31 -7.26
C GLY A 327 -4.14 14.19 -5.98
N GLY A 328 -5.42 14.57 -5.98
CA GLY A 328 -6.36 14.46 -4.87
C GLY A 328 -6.83 13.03 -4.58
N LEU A 329 -7.74 12.85 -3.62
CA LEU A 329 -8.23 11.54 -3.16
C LEU A 329 -8.71 10.64 -4.31
N PHE A 330 -9.58 11.13 -5.18
CA PHE A 330 -10.12 10.32 -6.27
C PHE A 330 -9.07 9.97 -7.31
N ASP A 331 -8.09 10.84 -7.53
CA ASP A 331 -6.99 10.58 -8.45
C ASP A 331 -6.01 9.55 -7.87
N GLN A 332 -5.71 9.62 -6.56
CA GLN A 332 -4.95 8.62 -5.81
C GLN A 332 -5.62 7.24 -5.88
N MET A 333 -6.94 7.17 -5.65
CA MET A 333 -7.70 5.93 -5.76
C MET A 333 -7.74 5.41 -7.21
N ALA A 334 -8.04 6.26 -8.19
CA ALA A 334 -8.21 5.85 -9.58
C ALA A 334 -6.91 5.41 -10.28
N LYS A 335 -5.76 5.95 -9.86
CA LYS A 335 -4.43 5.63 -10.41
C LYS A 335 -3.64 4.64 -9.55
N GLY A 336 -3.81 4.66 -8.23
CA GLY A 336 -2.99 3.88 -7.30
C GLY A 336 -3.57 2.52 -6.92
N ILE A 337 -4.89 2.34 -7.01
CA ILE A 337 -5.54 1.03 -6.83
C ILE A 337 -5.37 0.25 -8.13
N MET A 338 -4.66 -0.88 -8.04
CA MET A 338 -4.47 -1.80 -9.15
C MET A 338 -5.78 -2.51 -9.52
N PRO A 339 -5.89 -3.06 -10.74
CA PRO A 339 -7.08 -3.79 -11.17
C PRO A 339 -7.47 -4.98 -10.28
N ASP A 340 -6.52 -5.61 -9.59
CA ASP A 340 -6.72 -6.66 -8.59
C ASP A 340 -6.98 -6.12 -7.16
N GLY A 341 -7.17 -4.81 -7.02
CA GLY A 341 -7.50 -4.12 -5.78
C GLY A 341 -6.31 -3.78 -4.88
N TRP A 342 -5.11 -4.31 -5.16
CA TRP A 342 -3.92 -3.97 -4.38
C TRP A 342 -3.52 -2.51 -4.53
N TRP A 343 -2.91 -1.94 -3.50
CA TRP A 343 -2.20 -0.68 -3.65
C TRP A 343 -0.88 -0.92 -4.40
N PHE A 344 -0.57 -0.08 -5.39
CA PHE A 344 0.50 -0.37 -6.37
C PHE A 344 1.90 -0.61 -5.77
N GLU A 345 2.19 -0.05 -4.59
CA GLU A 345 3.48 -0.25 -3.93
C GLU A 345 3.70 -1.71 -3.51
N GLY A 346 2.64 -2.51 -3.39
CA GLY A 346 2.71 -3.95 -3.15
C GLY A 346 3.27 -4.35 -1.78
N THR A 347 3.75 -3.39 -0.98
CA THR A 347 4.23 -3.57 0.38
C THR A 347 3.05 -3.71 1.34
N PRO A 348 2.88 -4.83 2.06
CA PRO A 348 1.79 -5.04 3.01
C PRO A 348 1.51 -3.87 3.95
N GLY A 349 2.55 -3.29 4.56
CA GLY A 349 2.41 -2.14 5.45
C GLY A 349 1.82 -0.90 4.77
N TYR A 350 2.23 -0.58 3.54
CA TYR A 350 1.69 0.56 2.79
C TYR A 350 0.32 0.27 2.20
N CYS A 351 0.06 -0.97 1.79
CA CYS A 351 -1.26 -1.43 1.36
C CYS A 351 -2.29 -1.24 2.48
N TYR A 352 -1.98 -1.70 3.69
CA TYR A 352 -2.84 -1.52 4.86
C TYR A 352 -2.95 -0.06 5.27
N LEU A 353 -1.84 0.69 5.29
CA LEU A 353 -1.87 2.12 5.60
C LEU A 353 -2.87 2.85 4.69
N VAL A 354 -2.73 2.73 3.37
CA VAL A 354 -3.61 3.46 2.44
C VAL A 354 -5.06 2.98 2.53
N THR A 355 -5.30 1.67 2.66
CA THR A 355 -6.65 1.10 2.81
C THR A 355 -7.32 1.58 4.08
N GLU A 356 -6.59 1.64 5.20
CA GLU A 356 -7.09 2.19 6.46
C GLU A 356 -7.51 3.65 6.28
N ARG A 357 -6.66 4.48 5.65
CA ARG A 357 -6.97 5.90 5.43
C ARG A 357 -8.20 6.10 4.57
N PHE A 358 -8.34 5.36 3.47
CA PHE A 358 -9.52 5.44 2.62
C PHE A 358 -10.77 4.93 3.33
N SER A 359 -10.65 3.90 4.18
CA SER A 359 -11.76 3.39 4.99
C SER A 359 -12.20 4.38 6.06
N LEU A 360 -11.28 5.07 6.72
CA LEU A 360 -11.59 6.12 7.68
C LEU A 360 -12.30 7.31 7.02
N VAL A 361 -11.86 7.74 5.83
CA VAL A 361 -12.56 8.78 5.08
C VAL A 361 -13.93 8.31 4.62
N ALA A 362 -14.06 7.06 4.17
CA ALA A 362 -15.36 6.50 3.81
C ALA A 362 -16.32 6.50 5.00
N GLN A 363 -15.86 6.14 6.19
CA GLN A 363 -16.66 6.21 7.40
C GLN A 363 -17.02 7.65 7.79
N ALA A 364 -16.09 8.60 7.67
CA ALA A 364 -16.38 10.02 7.93
C ALA A 364 -17.39 10.59 6.93
N PHE A 365 -17.32 10.18 5.65
CA PHE A 365 -18.28 10.54 4.62
C PHE A 365 -19.65 9.94 4.93
N GLU A 366 -19.72 8.66 5.32
CA GLU A 366 -20.97 8.01 5.71
C GLU A 366 -21.62 8.73 6.90
N ASN A 367 -20.84 9.05 7.94
CA ASN A 367 -21.32 9.83 9.09
C ASN A 367 -21.79 11.23 8.68
N TYR A 368 -21.18 11.85 7.67
CA TYR A 368 -21.63 13.11 7.09
C TYR A 368 -22.92 12.94 6.27
N GLY A 369 -23.16 11.77 5.68
CA GLY A 369 -24.32 11.43 4.83
C GLY A 369 -23.98 11.16 3.36
N TRP A 370 -22.72 10.88 3.05
CA TRP A 370 -22.19 10.59 1.71
C TRP A 370 -21.66 9.16 1.63
N ASP A 371 -21.61 8.60 0.42
CA ASP A 371 -21.19 7.21 0.21
C ASP A 371 -19.90 7.15 -0.63
N LEU A 372 -18.78 6.86 0.04
CA LEU A 372 -17.51 6.53 -0.60
C LEU A 372 -17.26 5.02 -0.68
N TYR A 373 -17.88 4.23 0.21
CA TYR A 373 -17.68 2.77 0.22
C TYR A 373 -18.10 2.14 -1.11
N ASP A 374 -19.24 2.53 -1.67
CA ASP A 374 -19.76 1.99 -2.92
C ASP A 374 -19.48 2.90 -4.13
N ARG A 375 -18.75 3.99 -3.93
CA ARG A 375 -18.33 4.90 -5.02
C ARG A 375 -17.40 4.18 -5.99
N ARG A 376 -17.76 4.20 -7.28
CA ARG A 376 -16.94 3.69 -8.39
C ARG A 376 -16.27 4.83 -9.13
N LEU A 377 -14.94 4.83 -9.15
CA LEU A 377 -14.14 5.82 -9.87
C LEU A 377 -13.67 5.25 -11.20
N PRO A 378 -13.79 5.97 -12.33
CA PRO A 378 -13.19 5.55 -13.59
C PRO A 378 -11.69 5.31 -13.42
N ALA A 379 -11.19 4.17 -13.89
CA ALA A 379 -9.77 3.85 -13.84
C ALA A 379 -8.96 4.88 -14.63
N ARG A 380 -7.83 5.31 -14.09
CA ARG A 380 -6.94 6.30 -14.71
C ARG A 380 -5.54 5.75 -14.87
N TYR A 381 -4.81 6.27 -15.86
CA TYR A 381 -3.44 5.89 -16.11
C TYR A 381 -2.50 6.46 -15.03
N LYS A 382 -1.63 5.61 -14.48
CA LYS A 382 -0.57 5.98 -13.54
C LYS A 382 0.72 6.28 -14.31
N SER A 383 1.37 7.40 -13.98
CA SER A 383 2.64 7.79 -14.60
C SER A 383 3.75 6.77 -14.35
N LYS A 384 4.64 6.64 -15.34
CA LYS A 384 5.90 5.87 -15.28
C LYS A 384 7.00 6.60 -14.51
N ASP A 385 6.90 7.93 -14.52
CA ASP A 385 7.91 8.84 -14.02
C ASP A 385 7.59 9.33 -12.61
N PHE A 386 8.63 9.78 -11.93
CA PHE A 386 8.54 10.41 -10.63
C PHE A 386 9.26 11.77 -10.66
N GLU A 387 8.70 12.80 -10.01
CA GLU A 387 9.12 14.22 -10.16
C GLU A 387 10.63 14.48 -10.12
N ASN A 388 11.38 13.66 -9.38
CA ASN A 388 12.80 13.88 -9.11
C ASN A 388 13.70 12.69 -9.49
N ALA A 389 13.25 11.80 -10.38
CA ALA A 389 14.06 10.67 -10.83
C ALA A 389 13.81 10.33 -12.30
N LYS A 390 14.90 10.08 -13.05
CA LYS A 390 14.81 9.51 -14.40
C LYS A 390 14.11 8.16 -14.36
N GLU A 391 13.40 7.80 -15.43
CA GLU A 391 12.83 6.46 -15.56
C GLU A 391 13.92 5.39 -15.32
N GLY A 392 13.64 4.41 -14.46
CA GLY A 392 14.58 3.33 -14.16
C GLY A 392 15.75 3.71 -13.25
N PHE A 393 15.77 4.90 -12.66
CA PHE A 393 16.79 5.27 -11.66
C PHE A 393 16.84 4.24 -10.52
N THR A 394 18.01 3.72 -10.20
CA THR A 394 18.26 2.61 -9.25
C THR A 394 17.50 1.32 -9.57
N GLY A 395 16.94 1.20 -10.79
CA GLY A 395 16.18 0.04 -11.27
C GLY A 395 14.69 0.11 -10.95
N MET A 396 14.21 1.23 -10.39
CA MET A 396 12.84 1.37 -9.90
C MET A 396 11.84 1.60 -11.05
N LYS A 397 10.67 0.96 -10.95
CA LYS A 397 9.55 1.11 -11.90
C LYS A 397 8.25 1.47 -11.18
N PHE A 398 7.54 2.44 -11.71
CA PHE A 398 6.29 2.97 -11.12
C PHE A 398 5.03 2.53 -11.87
N ASP A 399 5.19 1.90 -13.02
CA ASP A 399 4.10 1.33 -13.82
C ASP A 399 3.33 0.25 -13.06
N ILE A 400 2.02 0.18 -13.32
CA ILE A 400 1.20 -0.97 -12.97
C ILE A 400 1.26 -1.97 -14.13
N TRP A 401 1.63 -3.21 -13.85
CA TRP A 401 1.70 -4.29 -14.83
C TRP A 401 0.52 -5.25 -14.69
N GLY A 402 0.39 -6.15 -15.66
CA GLY A 402 -0.68 -7.14 -15.71
C GLY A 402 -1.92 -6.65 -16.45
N PRO A 403 -3.02 -7.41 -16.38
CA PRO A 403 -4.25 -7.10 -17.11
C PRO A 403 -4.88 -5.79 -16.60
N THR A 404 -5.54 -5.04 -17.48
CA THR A 404 -6.18 -3.76 -17.12
C THR A 404 -7.40 -3.91 -16.20
N GLY A 405 -8.00 -5.11 -16.20
CA GLY A 405 -9.15 -5.48 -15.37
C GLY A 405 -10.37 -4.57 -15.55
N SER A 406 -11.00 -4.20 -14.43
CA SER A 406 -12.22 -3.38 -14.42
C SER A 406 -11.99 -1.97 -14.98
N THR A 407 -13.03 -1.36 -15.57
CA THR A 407 -13.03 0.05 -15.98
C THR A 407 -13.13 1.02 -14.80
N THR A 408 -13.34 0.51 -13.57
CA THR A 408 -13.47 1.32 -12.36
C THR A 408 -12.63 0.79 -11.20
N ARG A 409 -12.38 1.64 -10.21
CA ARG A 409 -11.76 1.34 -8.91
C ARG A 409 -12.68 1.75 -7.77
N GLY A 410 -12.53 1.10 -6.62
CA GLY A 410 -13.29 1.41 -5.41
C GLY A 410 -12.69 0.74 -4.19
N LEU A 411 -13.23 1.07 -3.01
CA LEU A 411 -12.73 0.58 -1.73
C LEU A 411 -13.02 -0.90 -1.51
N LYS A 412 -14.12 -1.41 -2.08
CA LYS A 412 -14.53 -2.82 -1.98
C LYS A 412 -13.45 -3.77 -2.48
N GLU A 413 -12.83 -3.48 -3.62
CA GLU A 413 -11.73 -4.32 -4.13
C GLU A 413 -10.53 -4.26 -3.19
N MET A 414 -10.17 -3.09 -2.66
CA MET A 414 -9.00 -2.96 -1.77
C MET A 414 -9.14 -3.80 -0.50
N VAL A 415 -10.28 -3.75 0.18
CA VAL A 415 -10.46 -4.46 1.45
C VAL A 415 -10.49 -5.99 1.28
N LEU A 416 -10.85 -6.48 0.08
CA LEU A 416 -10.87 -7.92 -0.23
C LEU A 416 -9.57 -8.41 -0.87
N ALA A 417 -8.82 -7.55 -1.55
CA ALA A 417 -7.67 -7.90 -2.40
C ALA A 417 -6.55 -8.69 -1.70
N TYR A 418 -6.37 -8.47 -0.40
CA TYR A 418 -5.27 -9.05 0.37
C TYR A 418 -5.53 -10.49 0.81
N ILE A 419 -6.81 -10.88 0.94
CA ILE A 419 -7.24 -12.14 1.55
C ILE A 419 -6.65 -13.37 0.84
N PRO A 420 -6.63 -13.44 -0.51
CA PRO A 420 -5.99 -14.54 -1.23
C PRO A 420 -4.53 -14.80 -0.86
N MET A 421 -3.81 -13.77 -0.42
CA MET A 421 -2.37 -13.81 -0.11
C MET A 421 -2.08 -13.87 1.39
N MET A 422 -3.09 -14.10 2.24
CA MET A 422 -2.88 -14.29 3.68
C MET A 422 -2.44 -15.73 4.01
N ASP A 423 -1.84 -15.88 5.19
CA ASP A 423 -1.59 -17.15 5.89
C ASP A 423 -2.80 -17.59 6.74
N GLU A 424 -2.73 -18.78 7.32
CA GLU A 424 -3.76 -19.43 8.16
C GLU A 424 -4.24 -18.63 9.36
N HIS A 425 -3.47 -17.61 9.76
CA HIS A 425 -3.84 -16.70 10.84
C HIS A 425 -4.25 -15.32 10.29
N ALA A 426 -4.68 -15.27 9.01
CA ALA A 426 -5.03 -14.06 8.28
C ALA A 426 -3.91 -13.01 8.21
N ASN A 427 -2.64 -13.41 8.38
CA ASN A 427 -1.53 -12.48 8.20
C ASN A 427 -1.19 -12.37 6.71
N LEU A 428 -1.11 -11.14 6.20
CA LEU A 428 -0.67 -10.90 4.84
C LEU A 428 0.83 -11.19 4.71
N ILE A 429 1.18 -12.01 3.72
CA ILE A 429 2.57 -12.40 3.46
C ILE A 429 3.46 -11.20 3.10
N PRO A 430 4.75 -11.23 3.49
CA PRO A 430 5.69 -10.15 3.17
C PRO A 430 5.89 -10.00 1.67
N ASN A 431 5.95 -8.77 1.17
CA ASN A 431 6.35 -8.44 -0.19
C ASN A 431 7.02 -7.06 -0.18
N ASN A 432 8.00 -6.85 -1.07
CA ASN A 432 8.73 -5.57 -1.16
C ASN A 432 9.33 -5.18 0.21
N ASP A 433 9.40 -3.89 0.56
CA ASP A 433 9.79 -3.37 1.90
C ASP A 433 8.84 -3.79 3.06
N GLY A 434 8.21 -4.95 2.94
CA GLY A 434 7.17 -5.43 3.82
C GLY A 434 7.62 -6.62 4.64
N THR A 435 7.24 -6.58 5.91
CA THR A 435 7.14 -7.76 6.76
C THR A 435 5.74 -8.35 6.70
N LEU A 436 5.58 -9.52 7.33
CA LEU A 436 4.28 -10.11 7.59
C LEU A 436 3.38 -9.10 8.32
N ALA A 437 2.17 -8.86 7.81
CA ALA A 437 1.24 -7.90 8.40
C ALA A 437 0.01 -8.61 8.99
N LYS A 438 -0.22 -8.43 10.29
CA LYS A 438 -1.41 -8.94 10.99
C LYS A 438 -2.69 -8.26 10.50
N PRO A 439 -3.88 -8.89 10.64
CA PRO A 439 -5.17 -8.25 10.34
C PRO A 439 -5.26 -6.83 10.90
N ALA A 440 -5.56 -5.87 10.03
CA ALA A 440 -5.64 -4.44 10.40
C ALA A 440 -7.05 -4.04 10.87
N ASP A 441 -7.13 -2.98 11.66
CA ASP A 441 -8.37 -2.55 12.30
C ASP A 441 -9.45 -2.06 11.32
N PHE A 442 -9.08 -1.61 10.12
CA PHE A 442 -10.03 -1.17 9.10
C PHE A 442 -10.99 -2.27 8.65
N TYR A 443 -10.66 -3.55 8.89
CA TYR A 443 -11.56 -4.67 8.60
C TYR A 443 -12.88 -4.58 9.38
N GLU A 444 -12.91 -3.94 10.56
CA GLU A 444 -14.15 -3.71 11.32
C GLU A 444 -15.11 -2.80 10.55
N LEU A 445 -14.57 -1.72 9.96
CA LEU A 445 -15.33 -0.80 9.11
C LEU A 445 -15.81 -1.50 7.84
N ALA A 446 -14.90 -2.20 7.17
CA ALA A 446 -15.20 -2.92 5.94
C ALA A 446 -16.29 -3.99 6.16
N TYR A 447 -16.20 -4.77 7.23
CA TYR A 447 -17.19 -5.79 7.54
C TYR A 447 -18.55 -5.18 7.91
N ARG A 448 -18.57 -4.11 8.72
CA ARG A 448 -19.81 -3.42 9.08
C ARG A 448 -20.59 -2.97 7.83
N HIS A 449 -19.88 -2.43 6.82
CA HIS A 449 -20.47 -1.98 5.57
C HIS A 449 -20.83 -3.14 4.62
N TYR A 450 -19.85 -3.97 4.23
CA TYR A 450 -20.03 -4.95 3.16
C TYR A 450 -20.59 -6.30 3.60
N LYS A 451 -20.43 -6.67 4.88
CA LYS A 451 -20.93 -7.92 5.49
C LYS A 451 -20.54 -9.19 4.70
N LYS A 452 -19.29 -9.25 4.27
CA LYS A 452 -18.72 -10.37 3.50
C LYS A 452 -18.13 -11.43 4.42
N ASP A 453 -18.33 -12.70 4.09
CA ASP A 453 -17.82 -13.84 4.86
C ASP A 453 -16.29 -13.82 4.91
N GLU A 454 -15.63 -13.40 3.83
CA GLU A 454 -14.19 -13.28 3.74
C GLU A 454 -13.65 -12.25 4.75
N LEU A 455 -14.37 -11.14 4.96
CA LEU A 455 -14.01 -10.13 5.95
C LEU A 455 -14.30 -10.61 7.38
N ALA A 456 -15.39 -11.37 7.60
CA ALA A 456 -15.67 -12.01 8.88
C ALA A 456 -14.56 -13.01 9.25
N TRP A 457 -14.06 -13.76 8.27
CA TRP A 457 -12.95 -14.69 8.46
C TRP A 457 -11.70 -13.95 8.91
N VAL A 458 -11.31 -12.85 8.26
CA VAL A 458 -10.16 -12.03 8.70
C VAL A 458 -10.33 -11.53 10.13
N LEU A 459 -11.50 -10.99 10.47
CA LEU A 459 -11.78 -10.49 11.82
C LEU A 459 -11.82 -11.60 12.88
N SER A 460 -12.15 -12.83 12.52
CA SER A 460 -12.10 -13.96 13.46
C SER A 460 -10.67 -14.34 13.88
N HIS A 461 -9.65 -13.84 13.17
CA HIS A 461 -8.23 -14.02 13.48
C HIS A 461 -7.57 -12.74 14.04
N SER A 462 -8.35 -11.71 14.36
CA SER A 462 -7.85 -10.47 14.97
C SER A 462 -8.19 -10.39 16.46
N GLU A 463 -7.44 -9.59 17.21
CA GLU A 463 -7.66 -9.38 18.66
C GLU A 463 -8.91 -8.53 18.95
N ARG A 464 -9.38 -7.75 17.96
CA ARG A 464 -10.54 -6.84 18.06
C ARG A 464 -10.46 -5.89 19.27
N ASP A 465 -9.25 -5.46 19.64
CA ASP A 465 -8.94 -4.66 20.82
C ASP A 465 -8.69 -3.17 20.52
N SER A 466 -9.05 -2.73 19.31
CA SER A 466 -8.88 -1.35 18.85
C SER A 466 -10.09 -0.46 19.12
N TRP A 467 -9.89 0.86 19.03
CA TRP A 467 -10.99 1.82 19.13
C TRP A 467 -12.00 1.67 17.99
N LEU A 468 -11.55 1.20 16.80
CA LEU A 468 -12.42 0.88 15.68
C LEU A 468 -13.31 -0.31 15.99
N ALA A 469 -12.78 -1.39 16.56
CA ALA A 469 -13.59 -2.51 17.02
C ALA A 469 -14.61 -2.08 18.10
N LEU A 470 -14.18 -1.24 19.07
CA LEU A 470 -15.05 -0.74 20.14
C LEU A 470 -16.17 0.15 19.61
N LEU A 471 -15.94 1.01 18.61
CA LEU A 471 -16.99 1.87 18.05
C LEU A 471 -17.83 1.12 17.01
N TYR A 472 -17.19 0.53 16.00
CA TYR A 472 -17.87 0.05 14.79
C TYR A 472 -18.04 -1.47 14.72
N GLY A 473 -17.21 -2.24 15.41
CA GLY A 473 -17.24 -3.69 15.34
C GLY A 473 -18.57 -4.31 15.77
N VAL A 474 -18.98 -5.38 15.09
CA VAL A 474 -20.20 -6.13 15.44
C VAL A 474 -19.97 -6.99 16.69
N VAL A 475 -21.03 -7.25 17.46
CA VAL A 475 -20.94 -8.03 18.70
C VAL A 475 -20.50 -9.48 18.42
N GLU A 476 -21.18 -10.13 17.48
CA GLU A 476 -20.93 -11.51 17.07
C GLU A 476 -20.57 -11.54 15.59
N LEU A 477 -19.53 -12.31 15.26
CA LEU A 477 -19.17 -12.63 13.88
C LEU A 477 -19.79 -13.99 13.53
N PRO A 478 -20.27 -14.17 12.28
CA PRO A 478 -20.71 -15.48 11.83
C PRO A 478 -19.52 -16.45 11.79
N THR A 479 -19.76 -17.72 12.11
CA THR A 479 -18.80 -18.78 11.81
C THR A 479 -18.75 -18.98 10.31
N VAL A 480 -17.59 -18.75 9.71
CA VAL A 480 -17.36 -18.83 8.27
C VAL A 480 -16.21 -19.79 7.97
N LYS A 481 -16.21 -20.34 6.76
CA LYS A 481 -15.09 -21.16 6.29
C LYS A 481 -13.90 -20.28 5.92
N ASP A 482 -12.71 -20.87 5.96
CA ASP A 482 -11.52 -20.25 5.40
C ASP A 482 -11.68 -20.02 3.89
N PRO A 483 -11.64 -18.76 3.41
CA PRO A 483 -11.81 -18.45 1.99
C PRO A 483 -10.59 -18.83 1.15
N ARG A 484 -9.47 -19.23 1.77
CA ARG A 484 -8.20 -19.57 1.11
C ARG A 484 -8.00 -21.08 0.98
N SER A 485 -9.09 -21.85 0.91
CA SER A 485 -9.06 -23.32 0.84
C SER A 485 -8.26 -23.86 -0.36
N GLU A 486 -8.00 -23.03 -1.36
CA GLU A 486 -7.27 -23.40 -2.58
C GLU A 486 -6.06 -22.49 -2.82
N SER A 487 -5.20 -22.91 -3.76
CA SER A 487 -4.18 -22.03 -4.35
C SER A 487 -4.83 -20.88 -5.10
N GLU A 488 -4.14 -19.73 -5.20
CA GLU A 488 -4.63 -18.57 -5.96
C GLU A 488 -3.48 -17.72 -6.49
N TYR A 489 -3.75 -16.85 -7.47
CA TYR A 489 -2.81 -15.83 -7.90
C TYR A 489 -3.51 -14.49 -8.16
N VAL A 490 -2.79 -13.39 -7.97
CA VAL A 490 -3.25 -12.02 -8.18
C VAL A 490 -2.36 -11.36 -9.23
N SER A 491 -2.94 -10.95 -10.36
CA SER A 491 -2.19 -10.71 -11.60
C SER A 491 -1.40 -9.40 -11.65
N ASN A 492 -1.84 -8.33 -10.98
CA ASN A 492 -1.19 -7.02 -11.11
C ASN A 492 -0.09 -6.83 -10.09
N VAL A 493 -0.35 -7.08 -8.79
CA VAL A 493 0.73 -7.20 -7.80
C VAL A 493 1.64 -8.38 -8.15
N GLY A 494 1.08 -9.39 -8.84
CA GLY A 494 1.74 -10.58 -9.38
C GLY A 494 2.34 -11.42 -8.28
N LEU A 495 1.46 -12.00 -7.47
CA LEU A 495 1.78 -12.97 -6.43
C LEU A 495 1.01 -14.26 -6.71
N VAL A 496 1.63 -15.39 -6.39
CA VAL A 496 1.03 -16.72 -6.43
C VAL A 496 1.10 -17.30 -5.03
N ALA A 497 0.02 -17.89 -4.54
CA ALA A 497 -0.06 -18.70 -3.34
C ALA A 497 -0.40 -20.13 -3.72
N LEU A 498 0.53 -21.07 -3.53
CA LEU A 498 0.32 -22.50 -3.73
C LEU A 498 0.10 -23.18 -2.37
N ARG A 499 -1.05 -23.83 -2.18
CA ARG A 499 -1.45 -24.47 -0.91
C ARG A 499 -1.74 -25.95 -1.09
N SER A 500 -0.96 -26.81 -0.45
CA SER A 500 -1.11 -28.25 -0.57
C SER A 500 -2.50 -28.72 -0.12
N GLN A 501 -3.13 -29.60 -0.89
CA GLN A 501 -4.39 -30.24 -0.50
C GLN A 501 -4.08 -31.50 0.31
N LEU A 502 -3.98 -31.35 1.62
CA LEU A 502 -3.88 -32.48 2.55
C LEU A 502 -5.27 -32.88 3.03
N ASN A 503 -5.46 -34.18 3.32
CA ASN A 503 -6.59 -34.66 4.12
C ASN A 503 -6.39 -34.30 5.62
N SER A 504 -6.07 -33.03 5.92
CA SER A 504 -6.02 -32.51 7.28
C SER A 504 -7.11 -31.47 7.47
N GLU A 505 -7.77 -31.52 8.63
CA GLU A 505 -8.73 -30.49 9.05
C GLU A 505 -8.04 -29.23 9.58
N ASN A 506 -6.70 -29.27 9.82
CA ASN A 506 -5.92 -28.13 10.28
C ASN A 506 -5.17 -27.44 9.13
N PRO A 507 -5.51 -26.18 8.77
CA PRO A 507 -4.80 -25.42 7.74
C PRO A 507 -3.29 -25.26 7.98
N GLU A 508 -2.84 -25.25 9.24
CA GLU A 508 -1.40 -25.16 9.57
C GLU A 508 -0.60 -26.33 8.99
N ASP A 509 -1.19 -27.52 8.82
CA ASP A 509 -0.47 -28.69 8.30
C ASP A 509 -0.10 -28.54 6.82
N GLN A 510 -0.82 -27.66 6.10
CA GLN A 510 -0.59 -27.42 4.68
C GLN A 510 0.77 -26.76 4.46
N ILE A 511 1.46 -27.20 3.41
CA ILE A 511 2.54 -26.43 2.82
C ILE A 511 1.94 -25.26 2.05
N GLN A 512 2.35 -24.05 2.40
CA GLN A 512 1.98 -22.83 1.69
C GLN A 512 3.26 -22.18 1.12
N ALA A 513 3.34 -22.07 -0.20
CA ALA A 513 4.49 -21.51 -0.91
C ALA A 513 4.06 -20.33 -1.78
N TYR A 514 4.80 -19.22 -1.68
CA TYR A 514 4.45 -17.96 -2.32
C TYR A 514 5.52 -17.52 -3.31
N PHE A 515 5.10 -17.01 -4.47
CA PHE A 515 5.99 -16.63 -5.57
C PHE A 515 5.60 -15.28 -6.17
N LYS A 516 6.58 -14.58 -6.76
CA LYS A 516 6.40 -13.23 -7.29
C LYS A 516 6.73 -13.09 -8.77
N PHE A 517 5.92 -12.33 -9.49
CA PHE A 517 6.11 -11.98 -10.90
C PHE A 517 5.63 -10.56 -11.29
N GLY A 518 4.87 -9.85 -10.47
CA GLY A 518 4.15 -8.66 -10.92
C GLY A 518 4.85 -7.32 -10.74
N THR A 519 3.98 -6.31 -10.59
CA THR A 519 4.30 -4.89 -10.46
C THR A 519 5.44 -4.65 -9.47
N HIS A 520 6.31 -3.69 -9.80
CA HIS A 520 7.48 -3.39 -8.99
C HIS A 520 7.15 -2.72 -7.66
N GLY A 521 6.31 -1.69 -7.67
CA GLY A 521 5.97 -0.95 -6.45
C GLY A 521 6.86 0.27 -6.19
N GLY A 522 7.49 0.83 -7.21
CA GLY A 522 8.23 2.08 -7.11
C GLY A 522 9.43 1.99 -6.16
N TRP A 523 9.61 2.98 -5.30
CA TRP A 523 10.76 3.10 -4.39
C TRP A 523 10.93 1.97 -3.38
N HIS A 524 9.83 1.29 -3.08
CA HIS A 524 9.72 0.18 -2.14
C HIS A 524 9.78 -1.19 -2.84
N GLY A 525 9.88 -1.19 -4.18
CA GLY A 525 9.96 -2.39 -4.99
C GLY A 525 11.29 -3.12 -4.88
N HIS A 526 11.24 -4.44 -4.76
CA HIS A 526 12.40 -5.31 -4.80
C HIS A 526 12.64 -5.85 -6.23
N LEU A 527 13.84 -6.38 -6.51
CA LEU A 527 14.28 -6.87 -7.82
C LEU A 527 14.39 -8.39 -7.84
N ASP A 528 13.22 -9.02 -7.72
CA ASP A 528 13.04 -10.38 -7.24
C ASP A 528 12.00 -11.19 -8.04
N ARG A 529 11.86 -10.94 -9.36
CA ARG A 529 10.89 -11.68 -10.20
C ARG A 529 11.33 -13.11 -10.31
N THR A 530 10.35 -14.02 -10.22
CA THR A 530 10.48 -15.47 -10.06
C THR A 530 10.99 -15.91 -8.68
N GLY A 531 11.16 -14.99 -7.73
CA GLY A 531 11.52 -15.30 -6.35
C GLY A 531 10.43 -16.10 -5.62
N MET A 532 10.87 -16.99 -4.72
CA MET A 532 10.01 -17.61 -3.72
C MET A 532 9.98 -16.70 -2.48
N THR A 533 8.88 -15.99 -2.32
CA THR A 533 8.73 -14.93 -1.32
C THR A 533 8.52 -15.48 0.09
N ALA A 534 7.80 -16.59 0.25
CA ALA A 534 7.56 -17.20 1.56
C ALA A 534 7.33 -18.72 1.45
N LEU A 535 7.63 -19.43 2.52
CA LEU A 535 7.34 -20.85 2.72
C LEU A 535 6.87 -21.07 4.15
N ASN A 536 5.66 -21.61 4.31
CA ASN A 536 5.05 -21.88 5.60
C ASN A 536 4.64 -23.35 5.73
N ARG A 537 4.73 -23.89 6.94
CA ARG A 537 4.13 -25.16 7.37
C ARG A 537 4.12 -25.24 8.89
N TYR A 538 3.11 -25.88 9.48
CA TYR A 538 2.91 -26.06 10.93
C TYR A 538 2.91 -24.73 11.71
N GLY A 539 2.29 -23.68 11.16
CA GLY A 539 2.34 -22.33 11.73
C GLY A 539 3.71 -21.64 11.64
N HIS A 540 4.73 -22.31 11.11
CA HIS A 540 6.11 -21.82 11.05
C HIS A 540 6.45 -21.20 9.69
N LYS A 541 7.24 -20.12 9.74
CA LYS A 541 7.66 -19.29 8.59
C LYS A 541 9.15 -19.45 8.35
N TYR A 542 9.52 -20.24 7.36
CA TYR A 542 10.94 -20.57 7.09
C TYR A 542 11.74 -19.36 6.55
N PHE A 543 11.07 -18.46 5.80
CA PHE A 543 11.62 -17.20 5.29
C PHE A 543 10.51 -16.28 4.76
N GLY A 544 10.87 -15.04 4.44
CA GLY A 544 10.01 -14.01 3.83
C GLY A 544 10.79 -13.18 2.79
N THR A 545 10.20 -12.15 2.19
CA THR A 545 10.90 -11.25 1.26
C THR A 545 11.95 -10.40 1.98
N GLU A 546 11.54 -9.58 2.95
CA GLU A 546 12.46 -8.66 3.64
C GLU A 546 13.13 -9.33 4.84
N MET A 547 14.18 -10.12 4.58
CA MET A 547 14.95 -10.82 5.60
C MET A 547 16.09 -9.98 6.20
N VAL A 548 16.46 -8.86 5.57
CA VAL A 548 17.50 -7.92 6.02
C VAL A 548 16.99 -6.48 5.88
N TRP A 549 17.33 -5.63 6.84
CA TRP A 549 16.99 -4.21 6.81
C TRP A 549 18.11 -3.33 7.36
N PHE A 550 18.60 -2.40 6.52
CA PHE A 550 19.62 -1.41 6.89
C PHE A 550 19.05 0.01 7.14
N GLY A 551 17.79 0.26 6.76
CA GLY A 551 17.17 1.58 6.81
C GLY A 551 17.47 2.47 5.58
N TYR A 552 16.52 3.33 5.23
CA TYR A 552 16.52 4.12 3.99
C TYR A 552 17.76 4.98 3.73
N GLY A 553 18.42 5.45 4.80
CA GLY A 553 19.61 6.32 4.71
C GLY A 553 20.95 5.58 4.69
N HIS A 554 20.94 4.25 4.66
CA HIS A 554 22.14 3.42 4.73
C HIS A 554 22.46 2.77 3.38
N ALA A 555 23.75 2.61 3.07
CA ALA A 555 24.22 2.05 1.79
C ALA A 555 23.56 0.69 1.46
N GLY A 556 23.46 -0.19 2.46
CA GLY A 556 22.84 -1.51 2.31
C GLY A 556 21.37 -1.53 1.89
N TYR A 557 20.64 -0.40 1.91
CA TYR A 557 19.25 -0.37 1.46
C TYR A 557 19.10 -0.72 -0.03
N LYS A 558 19.71 0.06 -0.93
CA LYS A 558 19.68 -0.24 -2.37
C LYS A 558 20.74 -1.26 -2.80
N GLU A 559 21.83 -1.38 -2.04
CA GLU A 559 22.93 -2.30 -2.39
C GLU A 559 22.67 -3.76 -1.97
N CYS A 560 21.70 -3.99 -1.07
CA CYS A 560 21.47 -5.31 -0.47
C CYS A 560 19.99 -5.64 -0.27
N VAL A 561 19.21 -4.83 0.45
CA VAL A 561 17.82 -5.16 0.83
C VAL A 561 16.96 -5.47 -0.40
N GLN A 562 17.01 -4.61 -1.42
CA GLN A 562 16.17 -4.72 -2.61
C GLN A 562 16.83 -5.49 -3.77
N ALA A 563 18.08 -5.92 -3.59
CA ALA A 563 18.90 -6.53 -4.63
C ALA A 563 18.58 -8.03 -4.80
N SER A 564 18.77 -8.59 -5.99
CA SER A 564 18.31 -9.95 -6.32
C SER A 564 18.95 -11.06 -5.47
N ALA A 565 20.19 -10.90 -5.01
CA ALA A 565 20.92 -11.92 -4.26
C ALA A 565 20.41 -12.19 -2.84
N THR A 566 19.63 -11.27 -2.28
CA THR A 566 19.02 -11.45 -0.95
C THR A 566 17.68 -12.16 -1.01
N HIS A 567 17.24 -12.58 -2.20
CA HIS A 567 15.98 -13.24 -2.48
C HIS A 567 16.18 -14.69 -2.90
N ASN A 568 15.18 -15.53 -2.62
CA ASN A 568 15.20 -16.95 -2.96
C ASN A 568 14.93 -17.18 -4.46
N MET A 569 15.93 -16.96 -5.31
CA MET A 569 15.82 -17.01 -6.77
C MET A 569 17.12 -17.48 -7.45
N VAL A 570 17.12 -17.59 -8.78
CA VAL A 570 18.36 -17.71 -9.55
C VAL A 570 18.88 -16.31 -9.86
N VAL A 571 20.15 -16.05 -9.55
CA VAL A 571 20.87 -14.79 -9.80
C VAL A 571 21.83 -14.99 -10.96
N VAL A 572 21.91 -14.01 -11.87
CA VAL A 572 22.81 -14.04 -13.04
C VAL A 572 24.03 -13.17 -12.77
N ASP A 573 25.24 -13.74 -12.93
CA ASP A 573 26.54 -13.08 -12.81
C ASP A 573 26.80 -12.32 -11.50
N GLY A 574 26.03 -12.61 -10.45
CA GLY A 574 26.06 -11.84 -9.21
C GLY A 574 25.55 -10.39 -9.37
N LEU A 575 24.81 -10.13 -10.45
CA LEU A 575 24.22 -8.84 -10.81
C LEU A 575 22.76 -8.74 -10.33
N GLN A 576 22.20 -7.54 -10.45
CA GLN A 576 20.83 -7.21 -10.09
C GLN A 576 19.89 -7.30 -11.30
N GLN A 577 18.75 -7.95 -11.13
CA GLN A 577 17.74 -8.16 -12.17
C GLN A 577 17.09 -6.84 -12.61
N GLU A 578 16.79 -6.69 -13.89
CA GLU A 578 15.91 -5.65 -14.41
C GLU A 578 14.44 -5.92 -14.00
N ALA A 579 13.77 -4.89 -13.49
CA ALA A 579 12.33 -4.93 -13.28
C ALA A 579 11.59 -4.80 -14.62
N VAL A 580 11.12 -5.92 -15.17
CA VAL A 580 10.27 -5.98 -16.37
C VAL A 580 8.93 -6.68 -16.08
N PRO A 581 7.87 -6.39 -16.85
CA PRO A 581 6.65 -7.20 -16.84
C PRO A 581 7.00 -8.68 -16.99
N SER A 582 6.52 -9.48 -16.06
CA SER A 582 6.75 -10.94 -16.03
C SER A 582 5.39 -11.63 -15.96
N GLU A 583 5.36 -12.90 -16.32
CA GLU A 583 4.12 -13.63 -16.60
C GLU A 583 4.00 -14.87 -15.73
N GLN A 584 2.77 -15.21 -15.37
CA GLN A 584 2.39 -16.51 -14.86
C GLN A 584 1.80 -17.28 -16.05
N ILE A 585 2.50 -18.31 -16.54
CA ILE A 585 2.16 -19.00 -17.81
C ILE A 585 1.48 -20.36 -17.59
N LEU A 586 1.65 -20.99 -16.43
CA LEU A 586 0.93 -22.19 -16.03
C LEU A 586 0.46 -22.01 -14.59
N PHE A 587 -0.81 -22.30 -14.30
CA PHE A 587 -1.33 -22.31 -12.93
C PHE A 587 -2.35 -23.42 -12.81
N HIS A 588 -2.16 -24.29 -11.82
CA HIS A 588 -2.93 -25.49 -11.63
C HIS A 588 -3.27 -25.71 -10.18
N LYS A 589 -4.54 -26.03 -9.93
CA LYS A 589 -5.08 -26.44 -8.65
C LYS A 589 -5.58 -27.88 -8.79
N GLY A 590 -5.03 -28.80 -8.02
CA GLY A 590 -5.48 -30.19 -8.01
C GLY A 590 -5.43 -30.82 -6.63
N GLU A 591 -5.49 -32.15 -6.56
CA GLU A 591 -5.57 -32.90 -5.31
C GLU A 591 -4.18 -33.39 -4.87
N LEU A 592 -3.39 -33.90 -5.82
CA LEU A 592 -2.03 -34.38 -5.56
C LEU A 592 -1.00 -33.26 -5.56
N MET A 593 -1.21 -32.25 -6.40
CA MET A 593 -0.27 -31.14 -6.55
C MET A 593 -0.94 -29.81 -6.84
N GLN A 594 -0.29 -28.74 -6.42
CA GLN A 594 -0.50 -27.40 -6.93
C GLN A 594 0.70 -27.04 -7.78
N ALA A 595 0.52 -26.38 -8.91
CA ALA A 595 1.64 -26.00 -9.76
C ALA A 595 1.51 -24.59 -10.32
N SER A 596 2.64 -23.90 -10.44
CA SER A 596 2.71 -22.64 -11.17
C SER A 596 4.03 -22.50 -11.90
N VAL A 597 4.00 -21.91 -13.10
CA VAL A 597 5.19 -21.43 -13.79
C VAL A 597 5.14 -19.92 -13.90
N VAL A 598 6.17 -19.27 -13.36
CA VAL A 598 6.44 -17.84 -13.58
C VAL A 598 7.64 -17.67 -14.51
N GLN A 599 7.55 -16.70 -15.42
CA GLN A 599 8.53 -16.44 -16.45
C GLN A 599 8.89 -14.96 -16.49
N THR A 600 10.18 -14.66 -16.62
CA THR A 600 10.69 -13.31 -16.90
C THR A 600 11.79 -13.37 -17.97
N ASN A 601 11.97 -12.29 -18.71
CA ASN A 601 13.04 -12.14 -19.69
C ASN A 601 13.71 -10.79 -19.46
N ALA A 602 14.74 -10.79 -18.60
CA ALA A 602 15.28 -9.58 -18.01
C ALA A 602 16.78 -9.45 -18.26
N ARG A 603 17.27 -8.23 -18.47
CA ARG A 603 18.70 -7.92 -18.39
C ARG A 603 19.13 -7.86 -16.92
N TRP A 604 20.44 -7.79 -16.71
CA TRP A 604 21.03 -7.71 -15.38
C TRP A 604 22.11 -6.64 -15.37
N ARG A 605 22.26 -5.92 -14.26
CA ARG A 605 23.21 -4.81 -14.11
C ARG A 605 23.85 -4.74 -12.73
N MET A 606 24.89 -3.93 -12.61
CA MET A 606 25.50 -3.61 -11.31
C MET A 606 24.49 -2.94 -10.38
N ILE A 607 24.67 -3.14 -9.07
CA ILE A 607 23.91 -2.41 -8.05
C ILE A 607 24.27 -0.91 -8.09
N PRO A 608 23.33 0.00 -7.75
CA PRO A 608 23.69 1.38 -7.48
C PRO A 608 24.60 1.46 -6.25
N ILE A 609 25.53 2.42 -6.21
CA ILE A 609 26.46 2.60 -5.09
C ILE A 609 26.11 3.87 -4.30
N PHE A 610 26.05 3.75 -2.98
CA PHE A 610 25.71 4.85 -2.10
C PHE A 610 26.72 5.99 -2.21
N ASN A 611 26.20 7.20 -2.43
CA ASN A 611 26.99 8.41 -2.50
C ASN A 611 26.27 9.54 -1.78
N ARG A 612 26.80 9.92 -0.60
CA ARG A 612 26.21 10.96 0.24
C ARG A 612 26.29 12.37 -0.34
N ASP A 613 27.14 12.57 -1.36
CA ASP A 613 27.42 13.88 -1.94
C ASP A 613 26.46 14.25 -3.09
N VAL A 614 25.55 13.34 -3.47
CA VAL A 614 24.53 13.55 -4.50
C VAL A 614 23.12 13.36 -3.94
N PHE A 615 22.11 13.89 -4.63
CA PHE A 615 20.71 13.68 -4.27
C PHE A 615 19.88 13.32 -5.53
N PRO A 616 19.15 12.17 -5.54
CA PRO A 616 19.15 11.11 -4.51
C PRO A 616 20.54 10.47 -4.29
N PRO A 617 20.86 9.89 -3.11
CA PRO A 617 22.22 9.56 -2.69
C PRO A 617 22.78 8.27 -3.31
N TRP A 618 22.69 8.13 -4.63
CA TRP A 618 23.06 6.92 -5.37
C TRP A 618 23.76 7.26 -6.68
N ASN A 619 24.96 6.72 -6.87
CA ASN A 619 25.57 6.60 -8.19
C ASN A 619 24.94 5.38 -8.88
N ASP A 620 24.13 5.63 -9.91
CA ASP A 620 23.41 4.59 -10.65
C ASP A 620 24.16 4.22 -11.94
N PHE A 621 23.97 2.98 -12.41
CA PHE A 621 24.67 2.44 -13.58
C PHE A 621 23.66 1.95 -14.61
N ASP A 622 23.85 2.31 -15.87
CA ASP A 622 23.01 1.77 -16.94
C ASP A 622 23.32 0.29 -17.20
N TYR A 623 22.42 -0.38 -17.92
CA TYR A 623 22.66 -1.74 -18.39
C TYR A 623 23.81 -1.72 -19.41
N ASP A 624 24.67 -2.74 -19.36
CA ASP A 624 25.64 -2.95 -20.42
C ASP A 624 24.90 -3.13 -21.76
N ALA A 625 25.30 -2.37 -22.77
CA ALA A 625 24.65 -2.35 -24.08
C ALA A 625 24.72 -3.70 -24.78
N ASP A 626 25.73 -4.51 -24.45
CA ASP A 626 25.92 -5.85 -24.99
C ASP A 626 25.27 -6.94 -24.10
N PHE A 627 24.66 -6.59 -22.96
CA PHE A 627 23.99 -7.57 -22.10
C PHE A 627 22.58 -7.90 -22.63
N GLU A 628 22.47 -9.05 -23.26
CA GLU A 628 21.20 -9.58 -23.76
C GLU A 628 20.30 -10.07 -22.62
N PRO A 629 18.96 -9.93 -22.74
CA PRO A 629 18.02 -10.48 -21.76
C PRO A 629 18.18 -11.98 -21.54
N VAL A 630 18.02 -12.40 -20.28
CA VAL A 630 18.04 -13.80 -19.86
C VAL A 630 16.61 -14.26 -19.60
N LEU A 631 16.18 -15.28 -20.32
CA LEU A 631 14.94 -15.99 -20.04
C LEU A 631 15.12 -16.79 -18.74
N GLN A 632 14.27 -16.55 -17.77
CA GLN A 632 14.19 -17.27 -16.51
C GLN A 632 12.77 -17.81 -16.33
N ARG A 633 12.66 -19.12 -16.15
CA ARG A 633 11.42 -19.82 -15.84
C ARG A 633 11.57 -20.56 -14.53
N ARG A 634 10.60 -20.40 -13.64
CA ARG A 634 10.49 -21.18 -12.42
C ARG A 634 9.17 -21.94 -12.42
N LEU A 635 9.26 -23.26 -12.56
CA LEU A 635 8.19 -24.18 -12.22
C LEU A 635 8.26 -24.50 -10.73
N SER A 636 7.15 -24.31 -10.04
CA SER A 636 6.97 -24.65 -8.64
C SER A 636 5.83 -25.64 -8.50
N VAL A 637 6.07 -26.74 -7.80
CA VAL A 637 5.06 -27.78 -7.54
C VAL A 637 5.00 -28.02 -6.04
N VAL A 638 3.83 -27.83 -5.44
CA VAL A 638 3.59 -28.09 -4.02
C VAL A 638 2.76 -29.36 -3.88
N THR A 639 3.28 -30.36 -3.18
CA THR A 639 2.55 -31.56 -2.77
C THR A 639 2.16 -31.47 -1.30
N GLY A 640 1.48 -32.48 -0.77
CA GLY A 640 1.22 -32.59 0.68
C GLY A 640 2.48 -32.72 1.55
N ASP A 641 3.63 -33.07 0.96
CA ASP A 641 4.80 -33.50 1.72
C ASP A 641 6.04 -32.63 1.45
N TYR A 642 6.16 -32.06 0.25
CA TYR A 642 7.35 -31.31 -0.18
C TYR A 642 7.04 -30.34 -1.32
N VAL A 643 8.01 -29.48 -1.64
CA VAL A 643 7.97 -28.55 -2.77
C VAL A 643 9.04 -28.89 -3.79
N VAL A 644 8.69 -29.02 -5.06
CA VAL A 644 9.65 -29.13 -6.18
C VAL A 644 9.83 -27.77 -6.82
N ILE A 645 11.07 -27.33 -6.98
CA ILE A 645 11.43 -26.12 -7.72
C ILE A 645 12.31 -26.54 -8.90
N ALA A 646 11.83 -26.27 -10.12
CA ALA A 646 12.59 -26.45 -11.34
C ALA A 646 12.80 -25.10 -12.03
N ASP A 647 14.05 -24.66 -12.10
CA ASP A 647 14.44 -23.41 -12.74
C ASP A 647 15.12 -23.70 -14.08
N TYR A 648 14.73 -22.97 -15.13
CA TYR A 648 15.38 -22.99 -16.44
C TYR A 648 15.83 -21.59 -16.84
N MET A 649 17.10 -21.48 -17.22
CA MET A 649 17.73 -20.24 -17.66
C MET A 649 18.22 -20.40 -19.10
N LYS A 650 18.03 -19.37 -19.94
CA LYS A 650 18.55 -19.35 -21.32
C LYS A 650 18.95 -17.93 -21.72
N ALA A 651 20.14 -17.82 -22.30
CA ALA A 651 20.64 -16.58 -22.89
C ALA A 651 21.50 -16.86 -24.13
N PRO A 652 21.69 -15.88 -25.04
CA PRO A 652 22.62 -16.01 -26.17
C PRO A 652 24.08 -16.15 -25.73
N GLN A 653 24.42 -15.55 -24.59
CA GLN A 653 25.76 -15.46 -24.02
C GLN A 653 25.95 -16.43 -22.85
N THR A 654 27.20 -16.71 -22.50
CA THR A 654 27.52 -17.57 -21.35
C THR A 654 27.50 -16.75 -20.08
N HIS A 655 26.65 -17.13 -19.14
CA HIS A 655 26.56 -16.51 -17.81
C HIS A 655 26.86 -17.49 -16.70
N THR A 656 27.09 -16.96 -15.51
CA THR A 656 27.08 -17.67 -14.23
C THR A 656 25.67 -17.58 -13.64
N TYR A 657 25.12 -18.71 -13.22
CA TYR A 657 23.80 -18.81 -12.59
C TYR A 657 23.96 -19.36 -11.18
N ASP A 658 23.50 -18.60 -10.20
CA ASP A 658 23.50 -18.99 -8.80
C ASP A 658 22.06 -19.18 -8.32
N TRP A 659 21.63 -20.43 -8.14
CA TRP A 659 20.38 -20.72 -7.46
C TRP A 659 20.59 -20.53 -5.95
N MET A 660 19.84 -19.63 -5.31
CA MET A 660 20.02 -19.30 -3.89
C MET A 660 18.74 -19.50 -3.07
N LEU A 661 18.94 -19.91 -1.81
CA LEU A 661 17.92 -19.98 -0.77
C LEU A 661 18.51 -19.50 0.57
N HIS A 662 17.71 -18.80 1.39
CA HIS A 662 18.20 -18.18 2.63
C HIS A 662 17.49 -18.63 3.92
N PRO A 663 17.46 -19.93 4.30
CA PRO A 663 16.80 -20.37 5.53
C PRO A 663 17.58 -20.04 6.81
N VAL A 664 16.94 -20.25 7.95
CA VAL A 664 17.56 -20.09 9.28
C VAL A 664 18.15 -21.41 9.76
N GLY A 665 19.30 -21.34 10.43
CA GLY A 665 19.81 -22.46 11.23
C GLY A 665 20.48 -23.58 10.41
N PHE A 666 21.35 -23.22 9.47
CA PHE A 666 22.16 -24.18 8.71
C PHE A 666 22.91 -25.15 9.65
N LYS A 667 22.77 -26.46 9.39
CA LYS A 667 23.39 -27.54 10.16
C LYS A 667 24.53 -28.20 9.42
N SER A 668 24.27 -28.67 8.20
CA SER A 668 25.26 -29.40 7.41
C SER A 668 24.85 -29.55 5.96
N ILE A 669 25.82 -29.97 5.14
CA ILE A 669 25.62 -30.35 3.75
C ILE A 669 26.15 -31.76 3.48
N GLU A 670 25.30 -32.61 2.91
CA GLU A 670 25.67 -33.95 2.45
C GLU A 670 25.87 -33.96 0.93
N GLY A 671 26.68 -34.90 0.43
CA GLY A 671 26.93 -35.07 -1.01
C GLY A 671 27.92 -34.07 -1.63
N ALA A 672 28.50 -33.17 -0.83
CA ALA A 672 29.51 -32.21 -1.26
C ALA A 672 30.79 -32.28 -0.41
N LYS A 673 31.91 -31.86 -0.98
CA LYS A 673 33.20 -31.73 -0.28
C LYS A 673 33.70 -30.31 -0.34
N ILE A 674 34.26 -29.82 0.76
CA ILE A 674 34.88 -28.48 0.85
C ILE A 674 35.86 -28.28 -0.30
N LYS A 675 35.77 -27.11 -0.93
CA LYS A 675 36.63 -26.65 -2.02
C LYS A 675 37.16 -25.26 -1.68
N GLY A 676 38.48 -25.13 -1.57
CA GLY A 676 39.12 -23.86 -1.23
C GLY A 676 38.97 -23.47 0.24
N ALA A 677 39.58 -22.34 0.60
CA ALA A 677 39.52 -21.78 1.95
C ALA A 677 38.19 -21.06 2.20
N LEU A 678 37.82 -20.95 3.48
CA LEU A 678 36.74 -20.07 3.92
C LEU A 678 37.07 -18.62 3.55
N MET A 679 36.15 -17.96 2.88
CA MET A 679 36.30 -16.57 2.45
C MET A 679 35.58 -15.63 3.42
N PRO A 680 36.17 -14.48 3.81
CA PRO A 680 35.50 -13.50 4.67
C PRO A 680 34.19 -12.98 4.08
N LYS A 681 34.16 -12.83 2.74
CA LYS A 681 32.99 -12.43 1.95
C LYS A 681 32.84 -13.31 0.72
N LEU A 682 31.63 -13.38 0.16
CA LEU A 682 31.37 -14.09 -1.09
C LEU A 682 31.98 -13.37 -2.30
N SER A 683 32.07 -12.03 -2.27
CA SER A 683 32.79 -11.22 -3.26
C SER A 683 33.47 -10.02 -2.60
N GLU A 684 34.65 -9.66 -3.08
CA GLU A 684 35.35 -8.41 -2.69
C GLU A 684 35.07 -7.26 -3.67
N ASP A 685 34.32 -7.52 -4.76
CA ASP A 685 33.91 -6.48 -5.70
C ASP A 685 32.89 -5.54 -5.05
N SER A 686 33.21 -4.25 -4.99
CA SER A 686 32.33 -3.22 -4.45
C SER A 686 31.04 -3.06 -5.26
N ASN A 687 31.04 -3.45 -6.53
CA ASN A 687 29.88 -3.36 -7.41
C ASN A 687 29.00 -4.61 -7.39
N SER A 688 29.35 -5.61 -6.58
CA SER A 688 28.57 -6.83 -6.39
C SER A 688 27.79 -6.80 -5.08
N GLN A 689 26.51 -7.13 -5.15
CA GLN A 689 25.67 -7.43 -3.98
C GLN A 689 26.23 -8.57 -3.10
N TYR A 690 27.06 -9.46 -3.65
CA TYR A 690 27.68 -10.56 -2.90
C TYR A 690 28.64 -10.09 -1.81
N LYS A 691 29.07 -8.82 -1.82
CA LYS A 691 29.93 -8.24 -0.77
C LYS A 691 29.31 -8.23 0.63
N TYR A 692 27.99 -8.39 0.74
CA TYR A 692 27.26 -8.42 2.01
C TYR A 692 27.16 -9.82 2.63
N PHE A 693 27.47 -10.88 1.86
CA PHE A 693 27.43 -12.26 2.34
C PHE A 693 28.79 -12.61 2.91
N THR A 694 28.83 -13.02 4.18
CA THR A 694 30.09 -13.24 4.91
C THR A 694 30.31 -14.72 5.21
N ASN A 695 31.52 -15.10 5.63
CA ASN A 695 31.89 -16.49 5.96
C ASN A 695 31.52 -17.47 4.84
N ALA A 696 31.88 -17.13 3.60
CA ALA A 696 31.52 -17.89 2.43
C ALA A 696 32.42 -19.12 2.26
N GLN A 697 31.83 -20.31 2.22
CA GLN A 697 32.52 -21.58 1.99
C GLN A 697 32.02 -22.22 0.70
N TRP A 698 32.95 -22.54 -0.20
CA TRP A 698 32.67 -23.28 -1.42
C TRP A 698 32.85 -24.80 -1.22
N TYR A 699 32.07 -25.56 -1.98
CA TYR A 699 32.08 -27.01 -2.03
C TYR A 699 31.98 -27.49 -3.48
N GLN A 700 32.42 -28.71 -3.72
CA GLN A 700 32.21 -29.44 -4.96
C GLN A 700 31.25 -30.60 -4.70
N SER A 701 30.11 -30.61 -5.37
CA SER A 701 29.22 -31.77 -5.44
C SER A 701 29.53 -32.65 -6.65
N LYS A 702 29.33 -33.96 -6.49
CA LYS A 702 29.45 -34.94 -7.59
C LYS A 702 28.16 -35.70 -7.91
N ASN A 703 27.23 -35.82 -6.96
CA ASN A 703 26.00 -36.61 -7.07
C ASN A 703 24.76 -35.87 -6.51
N GLY A 704 24.71 -34.54 -6.61
CA GLY A 704 23.71 -33.71 -5.94
C GLY A 704 24.03 -33.51 -4.46
N THR A 705 23.15 -32.82 -3.73
CA THR A 705 23.39 -32.46 -2.33
C THR A 705 22.11 -32.42 -1.51
N LYS A 706 22.26 -32.56 -0.19
CA LYS A 706 21.21 -32.29 0.80
C LYS A 706 21.75 -31.28 1.80
N ALA A 707 21.21 -30.08 1.81
CA ALA A 707 21.50 -29.08 2.85
C ALA A 707 20.39 -29.14 3.91
N MET A 708 20.78 -29.14 5.19
CA MET A 708 19.85 -29.28 6.32
C MET A 708 19.84 -28.02 7.16
N PHE A 709 18.64 -27.53 7.46
CA PHE A 709 18.39 -26.33 8.26
C PHE A 709 17.43 -26.67 9.39
N GLN A 710 17.61 -26.03 10.53
CA GLN A 710 16.75 -26.24 11.69
C GLN A 710 16.71 -24.99 12.58
N GLU A 711 15.49 -24.53 12.83
CA GLU A 711 15.13 -23.51 13.80
C GLU A 711 14.20 -24.17 14.83
N ASP A 712 14.70 -24.33 16.06
CA ASP A 712 14.06 -25.10 17.13
C ASP A 712 13.68 -26.53 16.67
N GLU A 713 12.41 -26.87 16.67
CA GLU A 713 11.86 -28.16 16.25
C GLU A 713 11.56 -28.22 14.74
N MET A 714 11.53 -27.08 14.06
CA MET A 714 11.19 -26.98 12.65
C MET A 714 12.44 -27.17 11.79
N LYS A 715 12.35 -28.04 10.81
CA LYS A 715 13.44 -28.43 9.92
C LYS A 715 13.07 -28.16 8.47
N LEU A 716 14.08 -27.81 7.68
CA LEU A 716 13.98 -27.66 6.23
C LEU A 716 15.16 -28.39 5.59
N ASP A 717 14.86 -29.45 4.86
CA ASP A 717 15.84 -30.12 4.02
C ASP A 717 15.73 -29.61 2.58
N VAL A 718 16.88 -29.27 1.99
CA VAL A 718 16.99 -28.77 0.61
C VAL A 718 17.81 -29.77 -0.19
N HIS A 719 17.13 -30.54 -1.04
CA HIS A 719 17.72 -31.53 -1.91
C HIS A 719 17.97 -30.95 -3.30
N THR A 720 19.23 -30.72 -3.67
CA THR A 720 19.60 -30.42 -5.06
C THR A 720 19.79 -31.72 -5.81
N VAL A 721 18.76 -32.07 -6.58
CA VAL A 721 18.68 -33.31 -7.37
C VAL A 721 19.47 -33.17 -8.67
N TRP A 722 19.34 -32.00 -9.31
CA TRP A 722 20.16 -31.53 -10.43
C TRP A 722 20.57 -30.07 -10.26
N PRO A 723 21.78 -29.70 -10.71
CA PRO A 723 22.80 -30.53 -11.37
C PRO A 723 23.45 -31.58 -10.44
N LYS A 724 23.82 -32.76 -10.97
CA LYS A 724 24.56 -33.77 -10.19
C LYS A 724 25.96 -33.29 -9.79
N LYS A 725 26.64 -32.58 -10.70
CA LYS A 725 27.96 -32.00 -10.47
C LYS A 725 27.84 -30.49 -10.53
N ALA A 726 28.15 -29.81 -9.44
CA ALA A 726 28.15 -28.36 -9.37
C ALA A 726 29.08 -27.85 -8.27
N GLU A 727 29.43 -26.58 -8.39
CA GLU A 727 29.93 -25.81 -7.26
C GLU A 727 28.74 -25.43 -6.38
N VAL A 728 28.94 -25.56 -5.07
CA VAL A 728 27.91 -25.28 -4.08
C VAL A 728 28.53 -24.34 -3.06
N LEU A 729 27.75 -23.41 -2.51
CA LEU A 729 28.24 -22.45 -1.53
C LEU A 729 27.33 -22.40 -0.31
N THR A 730 27.93 -22.09 0.83
CA THR A 730 27.24 -21.63 2.03
C THR A 730 27.83 -20.31 2.48
N ALA A 731 27.00 -19.39 2.98
CA ALA A 731 27.47 -18.12 3.55
C ALA A 731 26.55 -17.67 4.69
N THR A 732 27.04 -16.82 5.59
CA THR A 732 26.20 -16.04 6.50
C THR A 732 25.43 -15.00 5.69
N TYR A 733 24.11 -14.95 5.88
CA TYR A 733 23.24 -14.00 5.21
C TYR A 733 23.49 -12.56 5.70
N PRO A 734 23.27 -11.52 4.87
CA PRO A 734 23.42 -10.13 5.28
C PRO A 734 22.64 -9.78 6.55
N ASN A 735 23.22 -8.93 7.39
CA ASN A 735 22.59 -8.48 8.63
C ASN A 735 22.74 -6.97 8.78
N GLY A 736 21.61 -6.26 8.84
CA GLY A 736 21.55 -4.80 8.93
C GLY A 736 21.45 -4.24 10.35
N GLY A 737 21.54 -5.08 11.39
CA GLY A 737 21.57 -4.66 12.78
C GLY A 737 20.65 -5.48 13.68
N ASN A 738 19.79 -4.81 14.45
CA ASN A 738 18.95 -5.48 15.43
C ASN A 738 17.93 -6.42 14.76
N GLN A 739 17.81 -7.62 15.30
CA GLN A 739 16.81 -8.60 14.88
C GLN A 739 15.40 -8.09 15.21
N ARG A 740 14.47 -8.24 14.26
CA ARG A 740 13.02 -8.02 14.44
C ARG A 740 12.27 -9.11 13.67
N ASP A 741 11.66 -10.03 14.39
CA ASP A 741 11.05 -11.24 13.80
C ASP A 741 12.06 -11.97 12.89
N ILE A 742 11.73 -12.10 11.60
CA ILE A 742 12.58 -12.72 10.57
C ILE A 742 13.70 -11.80 10.07
N ARG A 743 13.58 -10.47 10.24
CA ARG A 743 14.54 -9.45 9.78
C ARG A 743 15.81 -9.53 10.60
N ASN A 744 16.96 -9.45 9.93
CA ASN A 744 18.28 -9.39 10.56
C ASN A 744 18.55 -10.57 11.52
N ASN A 745 17.94 -11.74 11.28
CA ASN A 745 18.18 -12.94 12.08
C ASN A 745 19.66 -13.38 11.89
N PRO A 746 20.48 -13.38 12.95
CA PRO A 746 21.91 -13.66 12.84
C PRO A 746 22.23 -15.13 12.48
N ASN A 747 21.26 -16.03 12.65
CA ASN A 747 21.41 -17.45 12.32
C ASN A 747 20.99 -17.78 10.88
N ARG A 748 20.62 -16.77 10.07
CA ARG A 748 20.26 -16.97 8.67
C ARG A 748 21.50 -17.25 7.84
N ALA A 749 21.40 -18.27 7.00
CA ALA A 749 22.46 -18.68 6.10
C ALA A 749 21.95 -18.72 4.66
N THR A 750 22.85 -18.48 3.72
CA THR A 750 22.62 -18.70 2.30
C THR A 750 23.16 -20.06 1.93
N TYR A 751 22.35 -20.82 1.20
CA TYR A 751 22.79 -21.99 0.46
C TYR A 751 22.62 -21.69 -1.03
N GLY A 752 23.64 -22.00 -1.83
CA GLY A 752 23.60 -21.72 -3.27
C GLY A 752 24.25 -22.80 -4.12
N VAL A 753 23.77 -22.95 -5.35
CA VAL A 753 24.27 -23.89 -6.35
C VAL A 753 24.62 -23.12 -7.62
N ARG A 754 25.86 -23.27 -8.08
CA ARG A 754 26.41 -22.52 -9.21
C ARG A 754 26.54 -23.38 -10.46
N LEU A 755 26.08 -22.84 -11.58
CA LEU A 755 26.32 -23.33 -12.93
C LEU A 755 26.85 -22.22 -13.84
N LYS A 756 27.55 -22.59 -14.91
CA LYS A 756 28.01 -21.66 -15.94
C LYS A 756 27.66 -22.20 -17.33
N GLY A 757 27.05 -21.38 -18.17
CA GLY A 757 26.64 -21.79 -19.51
C GLY A 757 25.75 -20.78 -20.21
N LYS A 758 25.33 -21.10 -21.44
CA LYS A 758 24.24 -20.39 -22.13
C LYS A 758 22.86 -20.82 -21.64
N GLU A 759 22.79 -22.03 -21.11
CA GLU A 759 21.61 -22.57 -20.46
C GLU A 759 22.01 -23.14 -19.09
N ALA A 760 21.10 -23.05 -18.13
CA ALA A 760 21.21 -23.75 -16.86
C ALA A 760 19.85 -24.30 -16.47
N GLN A 761 19.86 -25.45 -15.78
CA GLN A 761 18.65 -26.03 -15.22
C GLN A 761 18.95 -26.56 -13.82
N PHE A 762 18.09 -26.20 -12.88
CA PHE A 762 18.15 -26.63 -11.49
C PHE A 762 16.88 -27.43 -11.18
N LEU A 763 17.03 -28.51 -10.42
CA LEU A 763 15.90 -29.30 -9.91
C LEU A 763 16.15 -29.54 -8.42
N ASN A 764 15.34 -28.88 -7.61
CA ASN A 764 15.45 -28.92 -6.15
C ASN A 764 14.15 -29.43 -5.53
N VAL A 765 14.27 -30.11 -4.39
CA VAL A 765 13.14 -30.52 -3.54
C VAL A 765 13.35 -29.95 -2.15
N LEU A 766 12.37 -29.19 -1.66
CA LEU A 766 12.36 -28.59 -0.33
C LEU A 766 11.38 -29.38 0.54
N GLU A 767 11.83 -29.86 1.69
CA GLU A 767 11.02 -30.61 2.63
C GLU A 767 10.95 -29.87 3.98
N PRO A 768 9.86 -29.15 4.26
CA PRO A 768 9.57 -28.63 5.59
C PRO A 768 8.94 -29.72 6.48
N TYR A 769 9.56 -30.03 7.62
CA TYR A 769 9.08 -31.06 8.57
C TYR A 769 9.44 -30.71 10.02
N LYS A 770 8.73 -31.30 10.99
CA LYS A 770 8.99 -31.13 12.44
C LYS A 770 9.75 -32.32 13.02
N ASP A 771 9.17 -33.51 13.00
CA ASP A 771 9.76 -34.68 13.65
C ASP A 771 10.78 -35.39 12.75
N LYS A 772 10.27 -36.19 11.82
CA LYS A 772 11.04 -37.01 10.89
C LYS A 772 10.70 -36.60 9.47
N SER A 773 11.70 -36.69 8.60
CA SER A 773 11.51 -36.56 7.16
C SER A 773 10.49 -37.59 6.69
N SER A 774 9.53 -37.12 5.89
CA SER A 774 8.62 -37.95 5.10
C SER A 774 9.37 -38.61 3.95
N ILE A 775 10.44 -37.97 3.44
CA ILE A 775 11.24 -38.47 2.32
C ILE A 775 12.28 -39.50 2.78
N ILE A 776 12.13 -40.75 2.32
CA ILE A 776 13.18 -41.78 2.48
C ILE A 776 14.35 -41.51 1.53
N LYS A 777 14.03 -41.29 0.25
CA LYS A 777 15.03 -41.02 -0.80
C LYS A 777 14.39 -40.36 -2.00
N ILE A 778 15.23 -39.69 -2.79
CA ILE A 778 14.88 -39.11 -4.08
C ILE A 778 15.78 -39.71 -5.14
N GLU A 779 15.18 -40.27 -6.19
CA GLU A 779 15.88 -40.77 -7.37
C GLU A 779 15.55 -39.88 -8.56
N SER A 780 16.51 -39.70 -9.47
CA SER A 780 16.27 -38.93 -10.69
C SER A 780 17.25 -39.37 -11.76
N ASN A 781 16.69 -39.82 -12.88
CA ASN A 781 17.42 -40.31 -14.04
C ASN A 781 17.66 -39.20 -15.07
N SER A 782 16.94 -38.08 -14.97
CA SER A 782 17.08 -36.92 -15.85
C SER A 782 16.76 -35.62 -15.14
N LEU A 783 17.19 -34.50 -15.72
CA LEU A 783 16.85 -33.13 -15.29
C LEU A 783 15.34 -32.80 -15.29
N ASN A 784 14.51 -33.68 -15.86
CA ASN A 784 13.08 -33.49 -16.09
C ASN A 784 12.22 -34.55 -15.36
N GLU A 785 12.81 -35.43 -14.56
CA GLU A 785 12.04 -36.44 -13.84
C GLU A 785 12.69 -36.73 -12.49
N LEU A 786 11.86 -36.79 -11.45
CA LEU A 786 12.26 -37.25 -10.13
C LEU A 786 11.22 -38.24 -9.58
N THR A 787 11.70 -39.16 -8.76
CA THR A 787 10.90 -40.12 -8.01
C THR A 787 11.19 -39.92 -6.52
N VAL A 788 10.16 -39.58 -5.75
CA VAL A 788 10.23 -39.45 -4.30
C VAL A 788 9.63 -40.68 -3.66
N PHE A 789 10.36 -41.28 -2.72
CA PHE A 789 9.89 -42.40 -1.91
C PHE A 789 9.58 -41.88 -0.51
N LEU A 790 8.34 -42.03 -0.08
CA LEU A 790 7.85 -41.53 1.20
C LEU A 790 7.79 -42.64 2.26
N ASN A 791 7.85 -42.25 3.54
CA ASN A 791 7.94 -43.16 4.68
C ASN A 791 6.64 -43.95 4.96
N ASP A 792 5.52 -43.54 4.38
CA ASP A 792 4.22 -44.20 4.43
C ASP A 792 4.01 -45.22 3.30
N GLY A 793 5.03 -45.45 2.47
CA GLY A 793 5.00 -46.40 1.36
C GLY A 793 4.52 -45.81 0.04
N ARG A 794 4.15 -44.52 -0.01
CA ARG A 794 3.88 -43.81 -1.27
C ARG A 794 5.17 -43.64 -2.07
N LYS A 795 5.04 -43.77 -3.38
CA LYS A 795 6.06 -43.44 -4.37
C LYS A 795 5.46 -42.46 -5.37
N GLN A 796 5.99 -41.26 -5.42
CA GLN A 796 5.53 -40.20 -6.32
C GLN A 796 6.54 -39.98 -7.44
N ILE A 797 6.10 -40.08 -8.69
CA ILE A 797 6.92 -39.79 -9.88
C ILE A 797 6.44 -38.46 -10.44
N ILE A 798 7.33 -37.47 -10.48
CA ILE A 798 7.07 -36.15 -11.07
C ILE A 798 7.87 -36.04 -12.36
N SER A 799 7.17 -35.79 -13.47
CA SER A 799 7.77 -35.62 -14.79
C SER A 799 7.45 -34.23 -15.32
N ILE A 800 8.48 -33.51 -15.77
CA ILE A 800 8.40 -32.16 -16.35
C ILE A 800 8.68 -32.28 -17.85
N LYS A 801 7.75 -31.84 -18.68
CA LYS A 801 7.95 -31.77 -20.13
C LYS A 801 8.06 -30.32 -20.57
N ASN A 802 8.85 -30.11 -21.61
CA ASN A 802 8.87 -28.87 -22.36
C ASN A 802 9.21 -27.60 -21.56
N ILE A 803 9.91 -27.68 -20.43
CA ILE A 803 10.34 -26.48 -19.65
C ILE A 803 11.14 -25.47 -20.49
N LYS A 804 11.77 -25.93 -21.58
CA LYS A 804 12.53 -25.12 -22.55
C LYS A 804 11.68 -24.50 -23.67
N GLN A 805 10.42 -24.91 -23.80
CA GLN A 805 9.47 -24.53 -24.84
C GLN A 805 8.22 -23.89 -24.20
N ASP A 806 7.29 -23.41 -25.00
CA ASP A 806 6.14 -22.63 -24.50
C ASP A 806 4.93 -23.49 -24.13
N ASP A 807 5.06 -24.82 -24.14
CA ASP A 807 4.02 -25.82 -23.85
C ASP A 807 4.40 -26.69 -22.64
N ILE A 808 4.80 -26.05 -21.54
CA ILE A 808 5.26 -26.70 -20.31
C ILE A 808 4.14 -27.56 -19.73
N GLN A 809 4.50 -28.79 -19.34
CA GLN A 809 3.60 -29.70 -18.65
C GLN A 809 4.30 -30.31 -17.45
N VAL A 810 3.55 -30.52 -16.38
CA VAL A 810 4.02 -31.33 -15.24
C VAL A 810 2.99 -32.41 -14.95
N THR A 811 3.47 -33.62 -14.70
CA THR A 811 2.63 -34.76 -14.32
C THR A 811 3.15 -35.32 -13.01
N ILE A 812 2.25 -35.63 -12.09
CA ILE A 812 2.55 -36.43 -10.89
C ILE A 812 1.79 -37.76 -10.96
N LYS A 813 2.49 -38.86 -10.69
CA LYS A 813 1.90 -40.21 -10.56
C LYS A 813 2.24 -40.78 -9.21
N GLU A 814 1.22 -41.16 -8.45
CA GLU A 814 1.38 -41.73 -7.12
C GLU A 814 1.13 -43.25 -7.14
N TYR A 815 2.05 -43.99 -6.55
CA TYR A 815 2.01 -45.44 -6.43
C TYR A 815 2.05 -45.86 -4.97
N ILE A 816 1.28 -46.90 -4.63
CA ILE A 816 1.37 -47.62 -3.36
C ILE A 816 1.52 -49.10 -3.69
N ASN A 817 2.51 -49.79 -3.09
CA ASN A 817 2.81 -51.19 -3.39
C ASN A 817 2.97 -51.47 -4.91
N ASN A 818 3.64 -50.56 -5.62
CA ASN A 818 3.85 -50.57 -7.08
C ASN A 818 2.57 -50.53 -7.95
N LYS A 819 1.39 -50.24 -7.37
CA LYS A 819 0.16 -49.96 -8.13
C LYS A 819 -0.07 -48.47 -8.22
N LEU A 820 -0.37 -47.97 -9.42
CA LEU A 820 -0.77 -46.58 -9.63
C LEU A 820 -2.11 -46.36 -8.91
N VAL A 821 -2.14 -45.46 -7.94
CA VAL A 821 -3.34 -45.14 -7.17
C VAL A 821 -3.95 -43.81 -7.61
N ASN A 822 -3.12 -42.86 -8.02
CA ASN A 822 -3.59 -41.56 -8.48
C ASN A 822 -2.60 -40.95 -9.50
N SER A 823 -3.09 -40.08 -10.39
CA SER A 823 -2.30 -39.39 -11.40
C SER A 823 -2.93 -38.05 -11.71
N GLU A 824 -2.10 -37.04 -11.87
CA GLU A 824 -2.54 -35.68 -12.13
C GLU A 824 -1.58 -34.98 -13.10
N GLU A 825 -2.12 -34.14 -13.97
CA GLU A 825 -1.38 -33.41 -14.99
C GLU A 825 -1.78 -31.93 -14.96
N ALA A 826 -0.79 -31.05 -15.05
CA ALA A 826 -0.96 -29.63 -15.22
C ALA A 826 -0.31 -29.21 -16.53
N THR A 827 -1.06 -28.46 -17.34
CA THR A 827 -0.61 -27.89 -18.60
C THR A 827 -0.80 -26.38 -18.57
N ILE A 828 -0.21 -25.68 -19.53
CA ILE A 828 -0.50 -24.27 -19.76
C ILE A 828 -1.99 -24.10 -20.10
N ASN A 829 -2.57 -22.99 -19.63
CA ASN A 829 -3.99 -22.65 -19.80
C ASN A 829 -4.34 -22.26 -21.23
#